data_AF-A0A1W2FHQ2-F1
#
_entry.id   AF-A0A1W2FHQ2-F1
#
_cell.length_a   1.000
_cell.length_b   1.000
_cell.length_c   1.000
_cell.angle_alpha   90.00
_cell.angle_beta   90.00
_cell.angle_gamma   90.00
#
_symmetry.space_group_name_H-M   'P 1'
#
loop_
_entity.id
_entity.type
_entity.pdbx_description
1 polymer ?
#
loop_
_entity_poly.entity_id
_entity_poly.type
_entity_poly.pdbx_seq_one_letter_code
_entity_poly.pdbx_strand_id
1 'polypeptide(L)'
;MSAVIVLLLCWLPGLAFGAAIRLRGWVLAAAAPALTFGLVSLGGLVIGKLGVSWSLWSFGAWVLALSLIAGVASFFVARRTTVADDVEPKLSPRDHLVVAGGLVLGLGVGVFTFLRGLRSLNNIHQDWDAPHHANLIRWLSEHHTALVSTAGQIGNQPENTNYFYPSTYHELLSLLVDKFGINIVQLLNAGGLASIVFWVFGIVALGVAWRLPPVAIAGAAAVSTWFSPFPDDALWRGPLWPFVAGVALLPVALALVTYLLRPKGFTGPVAIAVIATGLIGLHTSLAFLLAPLYLIILVACLLKLEPVEWKRAWKSLTAVGVLALLGAIPMMLPTLAISGGVTGAFWPSEATPAAAFGQMLTFSGVVASPQWILGLSALAGIVIMIRKRVLLWMVGVYAFFGPLYAMTVSLETPIVHKLTGFFYNDHWRIAVMLPLPGSIAFGVFLWAVGTWLVERYRERVPVLASPLAAVVASVLVFVLIGVMTKAYIGRNTVRLGQSYVDGPTVTQAERKAYEWLGQHAKPGERAMNDVGDGTAWLYAISKVEPVIWTFYGTEAGSEETYLADNLNKINSDPRVREELDDLKVRYVILGKGFVRPERKRFEGMLGLGANSTFQKVFENEDATIYEIAGQRDVLTRTTTSASANGR
;
A
#
# COMPACT_ATOMS: atom_id res chain seq x y z
N MET A 1 11.51 3.15 17.55
CA MET A 1 10.36 2.71 18.36
C MET A 1 9.08 2.62 17.53
N SER A 2 8.62 3.70 16.87
CA SER A 2 7.36 3.72 16.10
C SER A 2 7.23 2.59 15.06
N ALA A 3 8.28 2.35 14.25
CA ALA A 3 8.31 1.25 13.28
C ALA A 3 8.08 -0.14 13.91
N VAL A 4 8.70 -0.40 15.08
CA VAL A 4 8.54 -1.70 15.76
C VAL A 4 7.11 -1.88 16.25
N ILE A 5 6.48 -0.83 16.79
CA ILE A 5 5.09 -0.90 17.26
C ILE A 5 4.13 -1.17 16.10
N VAL A 6 4.33 -0.52 14.94
CA VAL A 6 3.54 -0.78 13.72
C VAL A 6 3.75 -2.21 13.24
N LEU A 7 5.00 -2.70 13.19
CA LEU A 7 5.28 -4.10 12.83
C LEU A 7 4.60 -5.09 13.80
N LEU A 8 4.62 -4.83 15.11
CA LEU A 8 3.93 -5.67 16.09
C LEU A 8 2.42 -5.67 15.86
N LEU A 9 1.82 -4.51 15.61
CA LEU A 9 0.39 -4.41 15.30
C LEU A 9 0.03 -5.16 14.00
N CYS A 10 0.89 -5.10 12.99
CA CYS A 10 0.70 -5.84 11.75
C CYS A 10 0.88 -7.36 11.93
N TRP A 11 1.81 -7.84 12.77
CA TRP A 11 2.10 -9.28 12.88
C TRP A 11 1.31 -10.02 13.95
N LEU A 12 1.19 -9.47 15.16
CA LEU A 12 0.67 -10.23 16.30
C LEU A 12 -0.76 -10.77 16.09
N PRO A 13 -1.73 -9.99 15.57
CA PRO A 13 -3.09 -10.49 15.36
C PRO A 13 -3.15 -11.66 14.37
N GLY A 14 -2.50 -11.51 13.22
CA GLY A 14 -2.46 -12.55 12.21
C GLY A 14 -1.58 -13.74 12.56
N LEU A 15 -0.56 -13.58 13.40
CA LEU A 15 0.18 -14.71 13.97
C LEU A 15 -0.74 -15.56 14.86
N ALA A 16 -1.54 -14.93 15.73
CA ALA A 16 -2.48 -15.63 16.59
C ALA A 16 -3.56 -16.37 15.78
N PHE A 17 -4.21 -15.66 14.84
CA PHE A 17 -5.24 -16.25 13.99
C PHE A 17 -4.68 -17.32 13.05
N GLY A 18 -3.56 -17.05 12.39
CA GLY A 18 -2.85 -17.98 11.52
C GLY A 18 -2.43 -19.25 12.26
N ALA A 19 -1.94 -19.11 13.49
CA ALA A 19 -1.61 -20.26 14.34
C ALA A 19 -2.86 -21.09 14.69
N ALA A 20 -3.99 -20.44 14.96
CA ALA A 20 -5.27 -21.09 15.25
C ALA A 20 -5.81 -21.91 14.07
N ILE A 21 -5.66 -21.40 12.84
CA ILE A 21 -5.96 -22.18 11.61
C ILE A 21 -4.84 -23.15 11.21
N ARG A 22 -3.82 -23.36 12.05
CA ARG A 22 -2.70 -24.30 11.84
C ARG A 22 -1.68 -23.94 10.74
N LEU A 23 -1.59 -22.67 10.33
CA LEU A 23 -0.42 -22.22 9.57
C LEU A 23 0.84 -22.28 10.43
N ARG A 24 2.00 -22.59 9.84
CA ARG A 24 3.28 -22.72 10.55
C ARG A 24 4.45 -22.18 9.71
N GLY A 25 5.59 -21.98 10.36
CA GLY A 25 6.88 -21.67 9.73
C GLY A 25 6.88 -20.37 8.92
N TRP A 26 7.63 -20.36 7.82
CA TRP A 26 7.79 -19.20 6.93
C TRP A 26 6.46 -18.69 6.37
N VAL A 27 5.52 -19.59 6.04
CA VAL A 27 4.20 -19.19 5.52
C VAL A 27 3.38 -18.46 6.59
N LEU A 28 3.38 -18.93 7.85
CA LEU A 28 2.72 -18.21 8.94
C LEU A 28 3.37 -16.84 9.17
N ALA A 29 4.70 -16.79 9.22
CA ALA A 29 5.44 -15.55 9.45
C ALA A 29 5.14 -14.50 8.37
N ALA A 30 5.02 -14.90 7.10
CA ALA A 30 4.68 -14.00 6.02
C ALA A 30 3.16 -13.70 5.93
N ALA A 31 2.30 -14.66 6.28
CA ALA A 31 0.85 -14.51 6.15
C ALA A 31 0.25 -13.67 7.28
N ALA A 32 0.93 -13.58 8.43
CA ALA A 32 0.48 -12.81 9.58
C ALA A 32 0.00 -11.38 9.22
N PRO A 33 0.78 -10.51 8.58
CA PRO A 33 0.30 -9.18 8.20
C PRO A 33 -0.91 -9.22 7.25
N ALA A 34 -0.95 -10.14 6.28
CA ALA A 34 -2.07 -10.28 5.38
C ALA A 34 -3.36 -10.70 6.12
N LEU A 35 -3.23 -11.62 7.09
CA LEU A 35 -4.33 -12.05 7.94
C LEU A 35 -4.78 -10.93 8.86
N THR A 36 -3.87 -10.14 9.42
CA THR A 36 -4.21 -8.95 10.22
C THR A 36 -5.06 -7.98 9.41
N PHE A 37 -4.66 -7.64 8.18
CA PHE A 37 -5.48 -6.77 7.34
C PHE A 37 -6.85 -7.39 7.00
N GLY A 38 -6.91 -8.71 6.79
CA GLY A 38 -8.20 -9.40 6.64
C GLY A 38 -9.09 -9.32 7.88
N LEU A 39 -8.51 -9.45 9.08
CA LEU A 39 -9.22 -9.30 10.35
C LEU A 39 -9.68 -7.86 10.56
N VAL A 40 -8.90 -6.88 10.11
CA VAL A 40 -9.28 -5.46 10.13
C VAL A 40 -10.46 -5.22 9.19
N SER A 41 -10.39 -5.63 7.92
CA SER A 41 -11.51 -5.43 6.97
C SER A 41 -12.83 -6.06 7.46
N LEU A 42 -12.75 -7.29 8.00
CA LEU A 42 -13.94 -7.94 8.57
C LEU A 42 -14.41 -7.22 9.85
N GLY A 43 -13.47 -6.81 10.70
CA GLY A 43 -13.75 -6.11 11.95
C GLY A 43 -14.36 -4.73 11.73
N GLY A 44 -13.82 -3.92 10.83
CA GLY A 44 -14.31 -2.58 10.53
C GLY A 44 -15.77 -2.59 10.10
N LEU A 45 -16.14 -3.54 9.24
CA LEU A 45 -17.54 -3.75 8.85
C LEU A 45 -18.41 -4.21 10.03
N VAL A 46 -18.01 -5.28 10.73
CA VAL A 46 -18.86 -5.94 11.74
C VAL A 46 -18.96 -5.12 13.02
N ILE A 47 -17.82 -4.74 13.60
CA ILE A 47 -17.73 -3.94 14.83
C ILE A 47 -18.38 -2.57 14.60
N GLY A 48 -18.10 -1.93 13.47
CA GLY A 48 -18.67 -0.65 13.10
C GLY A 48 -20.20 -0.69 12.99
N LYS A 49 -20.77 -1.72 12.34
CA LYS A 49 -22.23 -1.89 12.23
C LYS A 49 -22.91 -2.21 13.57
N LEU A 50 -22.19 -2.84 14.49
CA LEU A 50 -22.69 -3.09 15.85
C LEU A 50 -22.62 -1.84 16.74
N GLY A 51 -22.13 -0.71 16.22
CA GLY A 51 -21.98 0.53 16.99
C GLY A 51 -20.89 0.46 18.06
N VAL A 52 -19.99 -0.53 17.98
CA VAL A 52 -18.90 -0.69 18.94
C VAL A 52 -17.73 0.21 18.51
N SER A 53 -17.19 0.97 19.46
CA SER A 53 -16.06 1.88 19.22
C SER A 53 -14.83 1.12 18.68
N TRP A 54 -14.24 1.62 17.61
CA TRP A 54 -12.98 1.09 17.06
C TRP A 54 -11.80 1.51 17.93
N SER A 55 -11.20 0.52 18.60
CA SER A 55 -10.11 0.73 19.57
C SER A 55 -9.21 -0.50 19.63
N LEU A 56 -8.03 -0.38 20.28
CA LEU A 56 -7.13 -1.51 20.47
C LEU A 56 -7.80 -2.67 21.23
N TRP A 57 -8.69 -2.36 22.17
CA TRP A 57 -9.39 -3.35 22.98
C TRP A 57 -10.46 -4.09 22.19
N SER A 58 -11.34 -3.36 21.49
CA SER A 58 -12.39 -3.97 20.67
C SER A 58 -11.80 -4.77 19.51
N PHE A 59 -10.75 -4.26 18.86
CA PHE A 59 -10.01 -5.01 17.85
C PHE A 59 -9.31 -6.25 18.43
N GLY A 60 -8.66 -6.13 19.59
CA GLY A 60 -8.05 -7.27 20.29
C GLY A 60 -9.06 -8.35 20.64
N ALA A 61 -10.22 -7.98 21.19
CA ALA A 61 -11.31 -8.91 21.50
C ALA A 61 -11.85 -9.60 20.23
N TRP A 62 -12.01 -8.86 19.13
CA TRP A 62 -12.40 -9.41 17.84
C TRP A 62 -11.42 -10.45 17.31
N VAL A 63 -10.12 -10.14 17.34
CA VAL A 63 -9.04 -11.05 16.94
C VAL A 63 -9.05 -12.32 17.81
N LEU A 64 -9.21 -12.18 19.12
CA LEU A 64 -9.29 -13.32 20.05
C LEU A 64 -10.51 -14.20 19.77
N ALA A 65 -11.68 -13.59 19.58
CA ALA A 65 -12.92 -14.31 19.27
C ALA A 65 -12.79 -15.11 17.96
N LEU A 66 -12.34 -14.48 16.88
CA LEU A 66 -12.15 -15.16 15.60
C LEU A 66 -11.07 -16.23 15.67
N SER A 67 -9.97 -15.98 16.39
CA SER A 67 -8.91 -16.98 16.59
C SER A 67 -9.43 -18.18 17.38
N LEU A 68 -10.25 -17.97 18.41
CA LEU A 68 -10.85 -19.05 19.18
C LEU A 68 -11.81 -19.87 18.32
N ILE A 69 -12.72 -19.23 17.59
CA ILE A 69 -13.67 -19.89 16.68
C ILE A 69 -12.90 -20.71 15.63
N ALA A 70 -11.89 -20.11 15.01
CA ALA A 70 -11.07 -20.76 14.00
C ALA A 70 -10.25 -21.93 14.60
N GLY A 71 -9.72 -21.78 15.80
CA GLY A 71 -8.99 -22.82 16.52
C GLY A 71 -9.88 -24.01 16.88
N VAL A 72 -11.09 -23.76 17.36
CA VAL A 72 -12.10 -24.80 17.67
C VAL A 72 -12.52 -25.53 16.39
N ALA A 73 -12.86 -24.79 15.33
CA ALA A 73 -13.17 -25.37 14.03
C ALA A 73 -12.00 -26.24 13.52
N SER A 74 -10.77 -25.75 13.67
CA SER A 74 -9.56 -26.46 13.28
C SER A 74 -9.33 -27.75 14.06
N PHE A 75 -9.60 -27.72 15.35
CA PHE A 75 -9.56 -28.89 16.21
C PHE A 75 -10.53 -29.98 15.73
N PHE A 76 -11.79 -29.63 15.48
CA PHE A 76 -12.80 -30.59 15.04
C PHE A 76 -12.58 -31.11 13.61
N VAL A 77 -12.19 -30.24 12.67
CA VAL A 77 -11.90 -30.65 11.30
C VAL A 77 -10.75 -31.64 11.27
N ALA A 78 -9.66 -31.36 11.99
CA ALA A 78 -8.51 -32.25 12.03
C ALA A 78 -8.79 -33.60 12.69
N ARG A 79 -9.69 -33.66 13.69
CA ARG A 79 -10.13 -34.94 14.26
C ARG A 79 -10.88 -35.82 13.26
N ARG A 80 -11.57 -35.21 12.30
CA ARG A 80 -12.37 -35.90 11.27
C ARG A 80 -11.60 -36.18 9.99
N THR A 81 -10.44 -35.57 9.80
CA THR A 81 -9.61 -35.76 8.62
C THR A 81 -8.34 -36.53 9.00
N THR A 82 -8.29 -37.82 8.63
CA THR A 82 -7.03 -38.55 8.50
C THR A 82 -6.31 -38.00 7.27
N VAL A 83 -5.62 -36.88 7.45
CA VAL A 83 -4.66 -36.40 6.45
C VAL A 83 -3.49 -37.37 6.54
N ALA A 84 -3.30 -38.19 5.50
CA ALA A 84 -2.06 -38.94 5.37
C ALA A 84 -0.92 -37.93 5.51
N ASP A 85 0.05 -38.21 6.38
CA ASP A 85 1.27 -37.41 6.46
C ASP A 85 1.97 -37.56 5.11
N ASP A 86 1.69 -36.64 4.18
CA ASP A 86 2.59 -36.42 3.07
C ASP A 86 3.94 -36.13 3.70
N VAL A 87 4.90 -37.02 3.47
CA VAL A 87 6.30 -36.84 3.84
C VAL A 87 6.85 -35.71 2.99
N GLU A 88 6.41 -34.49 3.27
CA GLU A 88 6.92 -33.30 2.63
C GLU A 88 8.34 -33.08 3.12
N PRO A 89 9.31 -32.87 2.21
CA PRO A 89 10.68 -32.58 2.60
C PRO A 89 10.70 -31.32 3.47
N LYS A 90 11.01 -31.49 4.76
CA LYS A 90 11.23 -30.36 5.66
C LYS A 90 12.59 -29.76 5.33
N LEU A 91 12.65 -28.43 5.30
CA LEU A 91 13.94 -27.73 5.21
C LEU A 91 14.83 -28.18 6.37
N SER A 92 16.10 -28.47 6.08
CA SER A 92 17.06 -28.74 7.13
C SER A 92 17.35 -27.46 7.93
N PRO A 93 17.86 -27.54 9.18
CA PRO A 93 18.27 -26.35 9.94
C PRO A 93 19.25 -25.46 9.16
N ARG A 94 20.14 -26.06 8.36
CA ARG A 94 21.05 -25.34 7.47
C ARG A 94 20.30 -24.56 6.39
N ASP A 95 19.31 -25.17 5.76
CA ASP A 95 18.52 -24.50 4.71
C ASP A 95 17.74 -23.32 5.27
N HIS A 96 17.22 -23.45 6.51
CA HIS A 96 16.62 -22.34 7.24
C HIS A 96 17.61 -21.18 7.43
N LEU A 97 18.87 -21.46 7.77
CA LEU A 97 19.90 -20.42 7.91
C LEU A 97 20.23 -19.73 6.59
N VAL A 98 20.32 -20.48 5.48
CA VAL A 98 20.56 -19.92 4.14
C VAL A 98 19.42 -18.98 3.74
N VAL A 99 18.18 -19.44 3.90
CA VAL A 99 16.97 -18.64 3.62
C VAL A 99 16.92 -17.40 4.51
N ALA A 100 17.19 -17.55 5.81
CA ALA A 100 17.24 -16.45 6.77
C ALA A 100 18.32 -15.42 6.41
N GLY A 101 19.49 -15.86 5.93
CA GLY A 101 20.54 -14.97 5.43
C GLY A 101 20.06 -14.10 4.27
N GLY A 102 19.36 -14.71 3.29
CA GLY A 102 18.76 -13.96 2.18
C GLY A 102 17.70 -12.95 2.63
N LEU A 103 16.83 -13.35 3.57
CA LEU A 103 15.84 -12.48 4.20
C LEU A 103 16.50 -11.27 4.87
N VAL A 104 17.50 -11.51 5.71
CA VAL A 104 18.22 -10.45 6.45
C VAL A 104 18.90 -9.48 5.49
N LEU A 105 19.51 -9.96 4.41
CA LEU A 105 20.13 -9.11 3.39
C LEU A 105 19.10 -8.26 2.65
N GLY A 106 17.97 -8.86 2.21
CA GLY A 106 16.91 -8.14 1.51
C GLY A 106 16.26 -7.06 2.37
N LEU A 107 15.98 -7.38 3.64
CA LEU A 107 15.49 -6.43 4.64
C LEU A 107 16.54 -5.34 4.93
N GLY A 108 17.80 -5.72 5.11
CA GLY A 108 18.89 -4.79 5.38
C GLY A 108 19.04 -3.76 4.27
N VAL A 109 19.06 -4.18 3.00
CA VAL A 109 19.14 -3.29 1.84
C VAL A 109 17.88 -2.43 1.72
N GLY A 110 16.69 -3.02 1.81
CA GLY A 110 15.43 -2.30 1.64
C GLY A 110 15.18 -1.26 2.76
N VAL A 111 15.33 -1.65 4.02
CA VAL A 111 15.16 -0.76 5.17
C VAL A 111 16.22 0.34 5.18
N PHE A 112 17.48 0.01 4.87
CA PHE A 112 18.53 1.03 4.78
C PHE A 112 18.24 2.05 3.67
N THR A 113 17.85 1.58 2.49
CA THR A 113 17.48 2.43 1.36
C THR A 113 16.30 3.33 1.71
N PHE A 114 15.27 2.77 2.36
CA PHE A 114 14.09 3.50 2.78
C PHE A 114 14.41 4.59 3.80
N LEU A 115 15.08 4.24 4.90
CA LEU A 115 15.44 5.21 5.94
C LEU A 115 16.40 6.28 5.42
N ARG A 116 17.32 5.92 4.52
CA ARG A 116 18.22 6.88 3.88
C ARG A 116 17.48 7.84 2.95
N GLY A 117 16.48 7.35 2.20
CA GLY A 117 15.65 8.18 1.32
C GLY A 117 14.76 9.14 2.09
N LEU A 118 14.09 8.64 3.15
CA LEU A 118 13.27 9.46 4.04
C LEU A 118 14.08 10.47 4.85
N ARG A 119 15.32 10.13 5.23
CA ARG A 119 16.19 10.83 6.21
C ARG A 119 15.67 10.80 7.65
N SER A 120 14.36 11.00 7.85
CA SER A 120 13.67 10.93 9.13
C SER A 120 12.27 10.36 8.93
N LEU A 121 11.81 9.53 9.87
CA LEU A 121 10.41 9.08 9.90
C LEU A 121 9.43 10.23 10.16
N ASN A 122 9.91 11.42 10.56
CA ASN A 122 9.06 12.60 10.77
C ASN A 122 8.95 13.51 9.52
N ASN A 123 9.60 13.15 8.41
CA ASN A 123 9.50 13.89 7.16
C ASN A 123 8.15 13.62 6.49
N ILE A 124 7.46 14.70 6.11
CA ILE A 124 6.17 14.61 5.43
C ILE A 124 6.41 14.24 3.99
N HIS A 125 5.54 13.35 3.50
CA HIS A 125 5.44 13.06 2.08
C HIS A 125 4.71 14.20 1.36
N GLN A 126 5.34 14.77 0.34
CA GLN A 126 4.91 16.04 -0.25
C GLN A 126 3.93 15.88 -1.43
N ASP A 127 3.76 14.65 -1.94
CA ASP A 127 2.92 14.35 -3.09
C ASP A 127 1.43 14.14 -2.75
N TRP A 128 0.62 13.93 -3.79
CA TRP A 128 -0.81 14.21 -3.88
C TRP A 128 -1.71 13.53 -2.83
N ASP A 129 -1.58 12.22 -2.63
CA ASP A 129 -2.52 11.45 -1.79
C ASP A 129 -2.17 11.46 -0.29
N ALA A 130 -1.01 12.03 0.05
CA ALA A 130 -0.48 12.00 1.41
C ALA A 130 -1.43 12.61 2.47
N PRO A 131 -1.96 13.85 2.29
CA PRO A 131 -2.87 14.43 3.27
C PRO A 131 -4.18 13.65 3.40
N HIS A 132 -4.71 13.09 2.32
CA HIS A 132 -5.94 12.28 2.36
C HIS A 132 -5.78 11.09 3.32
N HIS A 133 -4.68 10.34 3.19
CA HIS A 133 -4.42 9.20 4.07
C HIS A 133 -4.19 9.62 5.53
N ALA A 134 -3.49 10.73 5.75
CA ALA A 134 -3.23 11.26 7.09
C ALA A 134 -4.53 11.71 7.78
N ASN A 135 -5.36 12.46 7.07
CA ASN A 135 -6.63 12.98 7.55
C ASN A 135 -7.59 11.83 7.87
N LEU A 136 -7.68 10.82 7.00
CA LEU A 136 -8.56 9.67 7.24
C LEU A 136 -8.13 8.84 8.47
N ILE A 137 -6.84 8.60 8.68
CA ILE A 137 -6.36 7.90 9.89
C ILE A 137 -6.73 8.66 11.16
N ARG A 138 -6.52 9.98 11.16
CA ARG A 138 -6.87 10.81 12.32
C ARG A 138 -8.38 10.81 12.56
N TRP A 139 -9.17 10.98 11.50
CA TRP A 139 -10.63 10.98 11.58
C TRP A 139 -11.17 9.71 12.21
N LEU A 140 -10.74 8.54 11.73
CA LEU A 140 -11.15 7.24 12.27
C LEU A 140 -10.75 7.08 13.75
N SER A 141 -9.60 7.62 14.15
CA SER A 141 -9.13 7.56 15.53
C SER A 141 -9.95 8.46 16.46
N GLU A 142 -10.22 9.70 16.07
CA GLU A 142 -10.93 10.68 16.89
C GLU A 142 -12.42 10.35 17.03
N HIS A 143 -13.01 9.80 15.98
CA HIS A 143 -14.42 9.38 15.97
C HIS A 143 -14.64 7.94 16.44
N HIS A 144 -13.57 7.22 16.78
CA HIS A 144 -13.61 5.82 17.21
C HIS A 144 -14.43 4.93 16.28
N THR A 145 -14.26 5.11 14.98
CA THR A 145 -15.04 4.41 13.95
C THR A 145 -14.11 3.70 12.97
N ALA A 146 -14.62 2.64 12.35
CA ALA A 146 -13.99 1.91 11.26
C ALA A 146 -14.94 1.74 10.07
N LEU A 147 -16.01 2.55 10.02
CA LEU A 147 -16.96 2.53 8.91
C LEU A 147 -16.42 3.34 7.73
N VAL A 148 -16.26 2.67 6.60
CA VAL A 148 -15.84 3.26 5.31
C VAL A 148 -16.70 4.45 4.87
N SER A 149 -17.98 4.49 5.25
CA SER A 149 -18.92 5.56 4.89
C SER A 149 -18.54 6.92 5.50
N THR A 150 -17.72 6.91 6.56
CA THR A 150 -17.25 8.15 7.19
C THR A 150 -16.14 8.84 6.40
N ALA A 151 -15.57 8.17 5.39
CA ALA A 151 -14.55 8.75 4.52
C ALA A 151 -15.08 9.88 3.62
N GLY A 152 -16.42 10.01 3.48
CA GLY A 152 -17.05 11.09 2.71
C GLY A 152 -16.62 12.48 3.18
N GLN A 153 -16.46 12.67 4.49
CA GLN A 153 -15.92 13.91 5.06
C GLN A 153 -14.57 14.28 4.44
N ILE A 154 -13.64 13.32 4.39
CA ILE A 154 -12.30 13.54 3.85
C ILE A 154 -12.34 13.75 2.33
N GLY A 155 -13.32 13.15 1.65
CA GLY A 155 -13.59 13.39 0.25
C GLY A 155 -14.26 14.73 -0.09
N ASN A 156 -14.47 15.62 0.89
CA ASN A 156 -15.31 16.82 0.75
C ASN A 156 -16.75 16.50 0.29
N GLN A 157 -17.29 15.36 0.69
CA GLN A 157 -18.64 14.90 0.38
C GLN A 157 -19.30 14.30 1.65
N PRO A 158 -19.43 15.08 2.73
CA PRO A 158 -19.93 14.56 4.01
C PRO A 158 -21.37 14.02 3.93
N GLU A 159 -22.19 14.58 3.04
CA GLU A 159 -23.59 14.18 2.84
C GLU A 159 -23.73 12.97 1.90
N ASN A 160 -22.67 12.59 1.18
CA ASN A 160 -22.73 11.49 0.24
C ASN A 160 -22.67 10.14 0.98
N THR A 161 -23.84 9.62 1.33
CA THR A 161 -23.98 8.32 1.99
C THR A 161 -23.50 7.14 1.15
N ASN A 162 -23.29 7.34 -0.15
CA ASN A 162 -22.75 6.34 -1.08
C ASN A 162 -21.23 6.50 -1.30
N TYR A 163 -20.59 7.48 -0.66
CA TYR A 163 -19.14 7.65 -0.76
C TYR A 163 -18.42 6.41 -0.23
N PHE A 164 -17.48 5.90 -1.01
CA PHE A 164 -16.71 4.73 -0.64
C PHE A 164 -15.24 4.92 -0.92
N TYR A 165 -14.44 4.65 0.10
CA TYR A 165 -12.98 4.55 0.00
C TYR A 165 -12.49 3.32 0.79
N PRO A 166 -11.63 2.46 0.21
CA PRO A 166 -11.06 1.33 0.94
C PRO A 166 -10.17 1.80 2.11
N SER A 167 -10.61 1.60 3.35
CA SER A 167 -9.95 2.17 4.55
C SER A 167 -9.23 1.15 5.43
N THR A 168 -9.09 -0.11 5.04
CA THR A 168 -8.48 -1.14 5.90
C THR A 168 -7.06 -0.79 6.37
N TYR A 169 -6.29 -0.11 5.52
CA TYR A 169 -4.97 0.39 5.92
C TYR A 169 -5.08 1.46 7.02
N HIS A 170 -5.99 2.41 6.83
CA HIS A 170 -6.25 3.53 7.72
C HIS A 170 -6.84 3.08 9.06
N GLU A 171 -7.75 2.12 9.04
CA GLU A 171 -8.36 1.50 10.22
C GLU A 171 -7.31 0.82 11.10
N LEU A 172 -6.35 0.10 10.52
CA LEU A 172 -5.27 -0.51 11.30
C LEU A 172 -4.39 0.57 11.94
N LEU A 173 -3.98 1.58 11.17
CA LEU A 173 -3.08 2.62 11.68
C LEU A 173 -3.77 3.56 12.68
N SER A 174 -5.07 3.84 12.55
CA SER A 174 -5.83 4.70 13.48
C SER A 174 -5.82 4.16 14.92
N LEU A 175 -5.55 2.86 15.09
CA LEU A 175 -5.36 2.26 16.41
C LEU A 175 -4.13 2.81 17.16
N LEU A 176 -3.17 3.47 16.50
CA LEU A 176 -1.90 3.93 17.08
C LEU A 176 -1.64 5.44 17.03
N VAL A 177 -2.39 6.23 16.26
CA VAL A 177 -2.13 7.67 16.16
C VAL A 177 -2.26 8.36 17.53
N ASP A 178 -1.31 9.25 17.84
CA ASP A 178 -1.13 9.96 19.11
C ASP A 178 -0.97 9.05 20.35
N LYS A 179 -0.75 7.75 20.15
CA LYS A 179 -0.50 6.77 21.24
C LYS A 179 0.96 6.38 21.25
N PHE A 180 1.49 6.05 22.43
CA PHE A 180 2.89 5.64 22.62
C PHE A 180 3.91 6.67 22.06
N GLY A 181 3.54 7.95 21.96
CA GLY A 181 4.37 9.02 21.40
C GLY A 181 4.53 8.98 19.87
N ILE A 182 3.68 8.25 19.15
CA ILE A 182 3.72 8.15 17.69
C ILE A 182 2.81 9.22 17.08
N ASN A 183 3.39 10.15 16.32
CA ASN A 183 2.62 11.13 15.55
C ASN A 183 2.17 10.56 14.19
N ILE A 184 1.25 11.24 13.52
CA ILE A 184 0.65 10.80 12.25
C ILE A 184 1.68 10.58 11.12
N VAL A 185 2.71 11.42 11.05
CA VAL A 185 3.74 11.35 9.99
C VAL A 185 4.64 10.14 10.19
N GLN A 186 5.09 9.92 11.42
CA GLN A 186 5.85 8.73 11.80
C GLN A 186 5.07 7.45 11.55
N LEU A 187 3.77 7.48 11.82
CA LEU A 187 2.87 6.34 11.64
C LEU A 187 2.74 5.94 10.16
N LEU A 188 2.49 6.90 9.27
CA LEU A 188 2.41 6.67 7.82
C LEU A 188 3.74 6.11 7.28
N ASN A 189 4.86 6.74 7.64
CA ASN A 189 6.18 6.31 7.20
C ASN A 189 6.57 4.93 7.75
N ALA A 190 6.18 4.62 8.99
CA ALA A 190 6.34 3.29 9.57
C ALA A 190 5.49 2.24 8.85
N GLY A 191 4.28 2.58 8.42
CA GLY A 191 3.45 1.72 7.60
C GLY A 191 4.06 1.46 6.22
N GLY A 192 4.65 2.47 5.58
CA GLY A 192 5.42 2.31 4.33
C GLY A 192 6.62 1.38 4.51
N LEU A 193 7.37 1.52 5.61
CA LEU A 193 8.47 0.62 5.97
C LEU A 193 7.98 -0.82 6.19
N ALA A 194 6.82 -1.02 6.82
CA ALA A 194 6.23 -2.33 7.05
C ALA A 194 5.96 -3.07 5.72
N SER A 195 5.54 -2.36 4.66
CA SER A 195 5.37 -2.93 3.32
C SER A 195 6.65 -3.56 2.75
N ILE A 196 7.81 -2.97 3.02
CA ILE A 196 9.10 -3.56 2.63
C ILE A 196 9.31 -4.89 3.35
N VAL A 197 8.98 -4.95 4.65
CA VAL A 197 9.11 -6.17 5.44
C VAL A 197 8.15 -7.25 4.95
N PHE A 198 6.88 -6.89 4.69
CA PHE A 198 5.87 -7.81 4.12
C PHE A 198 6.38 -8.47 2.84
N TRP A 199 6.95 -7.66 1.93
CA TRP A 199 7.44 -8.10 0.63
C TRP A 199 8.52 -9.16 0.75
N VAL A 200 9.60 -8.90 1.50
CA VAL A 200 10.73 -9.85 1.60
C VAL A 200 10.30 -11.15 2.28
N PHE A 201 9.49 -11.08 3.34
CA PHE A 201 8.91 -12.27 3.97
C PHE A 201 8.00 -13.04 2.99
N GLY A 202 7.21 -12.33 2.20
CA GLY A 202 6.35 -12.91 1.18
C GLY A 202 7.13 -13.67 0.10
N ILE A 203 8.24 -13.09 -0.40
CA ILE A 203 9.12 -13.74 -1.38
C ILE A 203 9.72 -15.04 -0.81
N VAL A 204 10.14 -15.02 0.45
CA VAL A 204 10.61 -16.22 1.16
C VAL A 204 9.50 -17.27 1.24
N ALA A 205 8.32 -16.89 1.74
CA ALA A 205 7.20 -17.82 1.90
C ALA A 205 6.75 -18.42 0.56
N LEU A 206 6.73 -17.62 -0.51
CA LEU A 206 6.44 -18.08 -1.87
C LEU A 206 7.46 -19.12 -2.32
N GLY A 207 8.75 -18.83 -2.21
CA GLY A 207 9.80 -19.77 -2.60
C GLY A 207 9.76 -21.08 -1.80
N VAL A 208 9.50 -20.99 -0.48
CA VAL A 208 9.34 -22.16 0.39
C VAL A 208 8.12 -22.99 0.02
N ALA A 209 6.95 -22.35 -0.14
CA ALA A 209 5.69 -23.05 -0.44
C ALA A 209 5.73 -23.77 -1.79
N TRP A 210 6.38 -23.16 -2.78
CA TRP A 210 6.58 -23.73 -4.12
C TRP A 210 7.87 -24.54 -4.25
N ARG A 211 8.52 -24.87 -3.13
CA ARG A 211 9.63 -25.83 -3.02
C ARG A 211 10.84 -25.48 -3.91
N LEU A 212 11.16 -24.19 -4.03
CA LEU A 212 12.38 -23.76 -4.68
C LEU A 212 13.62 -24.17 -3.86
N PRO A 213 14.79 -24.36 -4.49
CA PRO A 213 16.03 -24.61 -3.77
C PRO A 213 16.35 -23.50 -2.75
N PRO A 214 16.86 -23.81 -1.54
CA PRO A 214 17.13 -22.81 -0.50
C PRO A 214 17.98 -21.62 -0.94
N VAL A 215 18.98 -21.87 -1.79
CA VAL A 215 19.83 -20.82 -2.39
C VAL A 215 19.03 -19.90 -3.32
N ALA A 216 18.09 -20.46 -4.10
CA ALA A 216 17.24 -19.66 -4.97
C ALA A 216 16.28 -18.79 -4.14
N ILE A 217 15.73 -19.33 -3.06
CA ILE A 217 14.89 -18.57 -2.12
C ILE A 217 15.68 -17.43 -1.48
N ALA A 218 16.89 -17.74 -0.98
CA ALA A 218 17.76 -16.75 -0.37
C ALA A 218 18.16 -15.63 -1.35
N GLY A 219 18.56 -16.01 -2.57
CA GLY A 219 18.90 -15.06 -3.64
C GLY A 219 17.72 -14.19 -4.06
N ALA A 220 16.53 -14.78 -4.19
CA ALA A 220 15.31 -14.04 -4.51
C ALA A 220 14.95 -13.04 -3.42
N ALA A 221 14.98 -13.45 -2.14
CA ALA A 221 14.71 -12.56 -1.03
C ALA A 221 15.75 -11.42 -0.94
N ALA A 222 17.04 -11.74 -1.09
CA ALA A 222 18.13 -10.77 -0.97
C ALA A 222 18.09 -9.66 -2.03
N VAL A 223 17.65 -9.99 -3.25
CA VAL A 223 17.56 -9.05 -4.38
C VAL A 223 16.19 -8.34 -4.48
N SER A 224 15.20 -8.81 -3.73
CA SER A 224 13.80 -8.40 -3.92
C SER A 224 13.53 -6.90 -3.73
N THR A 225 14.44 -6.19 -3.06
CA THR A 225 14.38 -4.74 -2.81
C THR A 225 15.33 -3.92 -3.69
N TRP A 226 15.97 -4.54 -4.70
CA TRP A 226 16.91 -3.85 -5.59
C TRP A 226 16.23 -3.27 -6.84
N PHE A 227 15.06 -3.80 -7.20
CA PHE A 227 14.29 -3.32 -8.34
C PHE A 227 13.67 -1.96 -7.99
N SER A 228 13.95 -0.92 -8.78
CA SER A 228 13.39 0.42 -8.49
C SER A 228 11.86 0.47 -8.47
N PRO A 229 11.11 -0.24 -9.37
CA PRO A 229 9.66 -0.16 -9.38
C PRO A 229 8.98 -0.57 -8.05
N PHE A 230 9.55 -1.54 -7.33
CA PHE A 230 9.00 -2.00 -6.06
C PHE A 230 10.09 -2.51 -5.12
N PRO A 231 10.12 -2.06 -3.86
CA PRO A 231 9.09 -1.24 -3.20
C PRO A 231 9.25 0.29 -3.37
N ASP A 232 10.40 0.78 -3.83
CA ASP A 232 10.78 2.19 -3.67
C ASP A 232 9.89 3.18 -4.43
N ASP A 233 9.67 2.96 -5.73
CA ASP A 233 8.92 3.90 -6.57
C ASP A 233 7.44 4.02 -6.18
N ALA A 234 6.84 2.89 -5.82
CA ALA A 234 5.46 2.84 -5.41
C ALA A 234 5.23 3.54 -4.04
N LEU A 235 6.27 3.68 -3.22
CA LEU A 235 6.21 4.32 -1.91
C LEU A 235 6.32 5.85 -1.95
N TRP A 236 6.90 6.43 -3.00
CA TRP A 236 6.99 7.90 -3.12
C TRP A 236 6.00 8.48 -4.13
N ARG A 237 5.69 7.81 -5.24
CA ARG A 237 4.81 8.40 -6.26
C ARG A 237 3.35 8.29 -5.81
N GLY A 238 2.67 9.43 -5.68
CA GLY A 238 1.25 9.56 -5.32
C GLY A 238 0.90 8.64 -4.15
N PRO A 239 1.56 8.80 -2.99
CA PRO A 239 1.98 7.73 -2.08
C PRO A 239 0.89 6.68 -1.90
N LEU A 240 1.01 5.61 -2.68
CA LEU A 240 -0.02 4.58 -2.82
C LEU A 240 0.03 3.59 -1.64
N TRP A 241 0.26 4.06 -0.40
CA TRP A 241 0.61 3.20 0.74
C TRP A 241 -0.33 2.00 0.94
N PRO A 242 -1.67 2.14 0.89
CA PRO A 242 -2.58 0.99 1.00
C PRO A 242 -2.40 -0.01 -0.14
N PHE A 243 -2.26 0.46 -1.37
CA PHE A 243 -2.02 -0.38 -2.54
C PHE A 243 -0.66 -1.07 -2.47
N VAL A 244 0.40 -0.35 -2.10
CA VAL A 244 1.75 -0.89 -1.90
C VAL A 244 1.78 -1.97 -0.84
N ALA A 245 1.11 -1.75 0.29
CA ALA A 245 0.97 -2.76 1.34
C ALA A 245 0.32 -4.03 0.80
N GLY A 246 -0.73 -3.89 -0.02
CA GLY A 246 -1.38 -5.03 -0.66
C GLY A 246 -0.49 -5.75 -1.68
N VAL A 247 0.23 -5.01 -2.54
CA VAL A 247 1.19 -5.58 -3.50
C VAL A 247 2.28 -6.37 -2.76
N ALA A 248 2.79 -5.83 -1.65
CA ALA A 248 3.79 -6.47 -0.82
C ALA A 248 3.33 -7.83 -0.24
N LEU A 249 2.01 -8.01 -0.08
CA LEU A 249 1.39 -9.22 0.46
C LEU A 249 0.97 -10.23 -0.62
N LEU A 250 1.03 -9.87 -1.91
CA LEU A 250 0.73 -10.79 -3.01
C LEU A 250 1.60 -12.07 -2.99
N PRO A 251 2.93 -12.01 -2.74
CA PRO A 251 3.74 -13.22 -2.73
C PRO A 251 3.25 -14.27 -1.72
N VAL A 252 2.80 -13.85 -0.53
CA VAL A 252 2.25 -14.81 0.45
C VAL A 252 0.85 -15.29 0.08
N ALA A 253 0.03 -14.43 -0.55
CA ALA A 253 -1.25 -14.87 -1.11
C ALA A 253 -1.05 -15.97 -2.17
N LEU A 254 0.00 -15.87 -2.99
CA LEU A 254 0.40 -16.89 -3.97
C LEU A 254 1.05 -18.12 -3.32
N ALA A 255 1.75 -17.96 -2.20
CA ALA A 255 2.27 -19.08 -1.41
C ALA A 255 1.11 -19.95 -0.88
N LEU A 256 0.04 -19.33 -0.40
CA LEU A 256 -1.12 -20.02 0.17
C LEU A 256 -1.95 -20.78 -0.87
N VAL A 257 -1.87 -20.45 -2.16
CA VAL A 257 -2.53 -21.23 -3.22
C VAL A 257 -2.11 -22.70 -3.18
N THR A 258 -0.89 -23.01 -2.73
CA THR A 258 -0.42 -24.40 -2.55
C THR A 258 -1.30 -25.21 -1.59
N TYR A 259 -1.96 -24.57 -0.62
CA TYR A 259 -2.92 -25.19 0.29
C TYR A 259 -4.29 -25.46 -0.36
N LEU A 260 -4.55 -24.92 -1.56
CA LEU A 260 -5.70 -25.30 -2.40
C LEU A 260 -5.34 -26.39 -3.40
N LEU A 261 -4.11 -26.35 -3.92
CA LEU A 261 -3.64 -27.37 -4.87
C LEU A 261 -3.40 -28.72 -4.18
N ARG A 262 -2.99 -28.68 -2.91
CA ARG A 262 -2.77 -29.83 -2.03
C ARG A 262 -3.50 -29.63 -0.70
N PRO A 263 -4.85 -29.76 -0.68
CA PRO A 263 -5.65 -29.42 0.50
C PRO A 263 -5.34 -30.27 1.73
N LYS A 264 -5.00 -29.60 2.83
CA LYS A 264 -4.83 -30.18 4.16
C LYS A 264 -5.88 -29.63 5.12
N GLY A 265 -7.14 -29.97 4.86
CA GLY A 265 -8.28 -29.47 5.62
C GLY A 265 -8.73 -28.07 5.20
N PHE A 266 -9.28 -27.30 6.14
CA PHE A 266 -9.91 -26.00 5.87
C PHE A 266 -8.97 -24.78 6.00
N THR A 267 -7.70 -24.98 6.40
CA THR A 267 -6.69 -23.93 6.61
C THR A 267 -6.49 -23.05 5.37
N GLY A 268 -6.27 -23.68 4.20
CA GLY A 268 -6.05 -22.97 2.95
C GLY A 268 -7.24 -22.06 2.58
N PRO A 269 -8.46 -22.60 2.50
CA PRO A 269 -9.65 -21.80 2.19
C PRO A 269 -9.87 -20.62 3.12
N VAL A 270 -9.76 -20.81 4.44
CA VAL A 270 -9.96 -19.71 5.40
C VAL A 270 -8.87 -18.67 5.29
N ALA A 271 -7.60 -19.07 5.20
CA ALA A 271 -6.49 -18.12 5.07
C ALA A 271 -6.64 -17.26 3.81
N ILE A 272 -6.94 -17.89 2.67
CA ILE A 272 -7.08 -17.18 1.39
C ILE A 272 -8.29 -16.26 1.39
N ALA A 273 -9.43 -16.67 1.96
CA ALA A 273 -10.61 -15.81 2.01
C ALA A 273 -10.40 -14.58 2.90
N VAL A 274 -9.80 -14.76 4.08
CA VAL A 274 -9.48 -13.66 4.99
C VAL A 274 -8.48 -12.70 4.33
N ILE A 275 -7.42 -13.22 3.73
CA ILE A 275 -6.41 -12.40 3.03
C ILE A 275 -7.00 -11.69 1.82
N ALA A 276 -7.80 -12.37 0.99
CA ALA A 276 -8.45 -11.74 -0.16
C ALA A 276 -9.37 -10.59 0.28
N THR A 277 -10.10 -10.76 1.38
CA THR A 277 -10.92 -9.70 1.96
C THR A 277 -10.04 -8.52 2.41
N GLY A 278 -8.93 -8.80 3.10
CA GLY A 278 -7.94 -7.80 3.52
C GLY A 278 -7.32 -7.03 2.36
N LEU A 279 -6.89 -7.74 1.31
CA LEU A 279 -6.29 -7.14 0.13
C LEU A 279 -7.29 -6.24 -0.61
N ILE A 280 -8.54 -6.66 -0.76
CA ILE A 280 -9.57 -5.83 -1.39
C ILE A 280 -9.89 -4.61 -0.53
N GLY A 281 -9.96 -4.77 0.80
CA GLY A 281 -10.16 -3.67 1.75
C GLY A 281 -8.99 -2.69 1.82
N LEU A 282 -7.76 -3.14 1.53
CA LEU A 282 -6.59 -2.27 1.40
C LEU A 282 -6.70 -1.39 0.16
N HIS A 283 -7.01 -1.98 -0.99
CA HIS A 283 -7.21 -1.24 -2.23
C HIS A 283 -7.91 -2.10 -3.28
N THR A 284 -8.90 -1.55 -3.97
CA THR A 284 -9.79 -2.32 -4.86
C THR A 284 -9.10 -2.83 -6.12
N SER A 285 -8.10 -2.11 -6.62
CA SER A 285 -7.23 -2.58 -7.72
C SER A 285 -6.51 -3.92 -7.42
N LEU A 286 -6.38 -4.32 -6.15
CA LEU A 286 -5.75 -5.60 -5.79
C LEU A 286 -6.59 -6.80 -6.22
N ALA A 287 -7.92 -6.66 -6.33
CA ALA A 287 -8.77 -7.70 -6.93
C ALA A 287 -8.35 -7.99 -8.38
N PHE A 288 -8.03 -6.93 -9.13
CA PHE A 288 -7.62 -7.00 -10.53
C PHE A 288 -6.15 -7.43 -10.70
N LEU A 289 -5.34 -7.45 -9.64
CA LEU A 289 -4.04 -8.13 -9.62
C LEU A 289 -4.18 -9.61 -9.25
N LEU A 290 -4.99 -9.93 -8.24
CA LEU A 290 -5.20 -11.31 -7.78
C LEU A 290 -5.88 -12.18 -8.84
N ALA A 291 -6.90 -11.66 -9.52
CA ALA A 291 -7.66 -12.41 -10.52
C ALA A 291 -6.76 -12.97 -11.66
N PRO A 292 -5.95 -12.18 -12.38
CA PRO A 292 -5.05 -12.72 -13.40
C PRO A 292 -3.96 -13.61 -12.81
N LEU A 293 -3.42 -13.32 -11.62
CA LEU A 293 -2.42 -14.18 -10.98
C LEU A 293 -2.98 -15.59 -10.69
N TYR A 294 -4.18 -15.66 -10.11
CA TYR A 294 -4.85 -16.93 -9.84
C TYR A 294 -5.29 -17.64 -11.12
N LEU A 295 -5.73 -16.89 -12.13
CA LEU A 295 -6.05 -17.45 -13.45
C LEU A 295 -4.81 -18.07 -14.11
N ILE A 296 -3.65 -17.43 -14.06
CA ILE A 296 -2.39 -17.96 -14.60
C ILE A 296 -2.01 -19.27 -13.90
N ILE A 297 -2.14 -19.34 -12.57
CA ILE A 297 -1.90 -20.58 -11.82
C ILE A 297 -2.92 -21.66 -12.22
N LEU A 298 -4.20 -21.30 -12.31
CA LEU A 298 -5.25 -22.22 -12.75
C LEU A 298 -4.95 -22.79 -14.13
N VAL A 299 -4.59 -21.94 -15.10
CA VAL A 299 -4.18 -22.36 -16.45
C VAL A 299 -2.97 -23.30 -16.37
N ALA A 300 -1.95 -22.98 -15.56
CA ALA A 300 -0.80 -23.88 -15.39
C ALA A 300 -1.21 -25.25 -14.82
N CYS A 301 -2.16 -25.29 -13.90
CA CYS A 301 -2.72 -26.55 -13.38
C CYS A 301 -3.50 -27.33 -14.45
N LEU A 302 -4.32 -26.66 -15.26
CA LEU A 302 -5.07 -27.26 -16.37
C LEU A 302 -4.15 -27.81 -17.47
N LEU A 303 -3.05 -27.10 -17.75
CA LEU A 303 -1.99 -27.52 -18.66
C LEU A 303 -1.04 -28.57 -18.05
N LYS A 304 -1.31 -29.05 -16.83
CA LYS A 304 -0.52 -30.05 -16.09
C LYS A 304 0.94 -29.63 -15.86
N LEU A 305 1.20 -28.32 -15.83
CA LEU A 305 2.50 -27.76 -15.47
C LEU A 305 2.71 -27.77 -13.95
N GLU A 306 1.62 -27.77 -13.19
CA GLU A 306 1.62 -27.89 -11.72
C GLU A 306 0.67 -29.02 -11.29
N PRO A 307 1.10 -29.90 -10.36
CA PRO A 307 0.28 -31.01 -9.90
C PRO A 307 -0.83 -30.52 -8.97
N VAL A 308 -2.06 -30.99 -9.21
CA VAL A 308 -3.25 -30.64 -8.42
C VAL A 308 -4.07 -31.88 -8.11
N GLU A 309 -4.47 -32.01 -6.85
CA GLU A 309 -5.43 -33.04 -6.44
C GLU A 309 -6.87 -32.59 -6.68
N TRP A 310 -7.33 -32.55 -7.94
CA TRP A 310 -8.63 -31.98 -8.32
C TRP A 310 -9.81 -32.44 -7.47
N LYS A 311 -9.86 -33.75 -7.12
CA LYS A 311 -10.91 -34.36 -6.28
C LYS A 311 -10.99 -33.77 -4.87
N ARG A 312 -9.89 -33.24 -4.33
CA ARG A 312 -9.85 -32.56 -3.03
C ARG A 312 -9.89 -31.04 -3.20
N ALA A 313 -9.24 -30.53 -4.23
CA ALA A 313 -9.13 -29.11 -4.53
C ALA A 313 -10.50 -28.46 -4.77
N TRP A 314 -11.44 -29.13 -5.47
CA TRP A 314 -12.74 -28.53 -5.76
C TRP A 314 -13.50 -28.10 -4.50
N LYS A 315 -13.47 -28.91 -3.41
CA LYS A 315 -14.11 -28.54 -2.13
C LYS A 315 -13.49 -27.28 -1.54
N SER A 316 -12.17 -27.18 -1.62
CA SER A 316 -11.40 -26.03 -1.12
C SER A 316 -11.66 -24.79 -1.98
N LEU A 317 -11.71 -24.94 -3.29
CA LEU A 317 -12.06 -23.87 -4.24
C LEU A 317 -13.50 -23.38 -4.05
N THR A 318 -14.46 -24.29 -3.87
CA THR A 318 -15.84 -23.94 -3.55
C THR A 318 -15.92 -23.22 -2.21
N ALA A 319 -15.20 -23.69 -1.19
CA ALA A 319 -15.14 -23.01 0.10
C ALA A 319 -14.55 -21.60 -0.01
N VAL A 320 -13.45 -21.42 -0.76
CA VAL A 320 -12.90 -20.09 -1.06
C VAL A 320 -13.93 -19.23 -1.78
N GLY A 321 -14.62 -19.77 -2.79
CA GLY A 321 -15.68 -19.08 -3.51
C GLY A 321 -16.77 -18.58 -2.57
N VAL A 322 -17.34 -19.46 -1.74
CA VAL A 322 -18.37 -19.11 -0.75
C VAL A 322 -17.86 -18.08 0.26
N LEU A 323 -16.66 -18.26 0.81
CA LEU A 323 -16.10 -17.31 1.78
C LEU A 323 -15.77 -15.95 1.14
N ALA A 324 -15.36 -15.93 -0.13
CA ALA A 324 -15.16 -14.71 -0.90
C ALA A 324 -16.51 -14.00 -1.17
N LEU A 325 -17.59 -14.74 -1.45
CA LEU A 325 -18.94 -14.16 -1.54
C LEU A 325 -19.34 -13.47 -0.23
N LEU A 326 -18.93 -14.00 0.92
CA LEU A 326 -19.30 -13.47 2.24
C LEU A 326 -18.40 -12.33 2.73
N GLY A 327 -17.11 -12.35 2.40
CA GLY A 327 -16.13 -11.36 2.88
C GLY A 327 -15.72 -10.34 1.81
N ALA A 328 -15.19 -10.83 0.69
CA ALA A 328 -14.61 -10.00 -0.37
C ALA A 328 -15.66 -9.25 -1.19
N ILE A 329 -16.77 -9.88 -1.57
CA ILE A 329 -17.79 -9.23 -2.42
C ILE A 329 -18.43 -8.02 -1.75
N PRO A 330 -18.87 -8.06 -0.48
CA PRO A 330 -19.41 -6.88 0.19
C PRO A 330 -18.43 -5.70 0.20
N MET A 331 -17.12 -5.96 0.23
CA MET A 331 -16.09 -4.90 0.12
C MET A 331 -15.98 -4.33 -1.30
N MET A 332 -16.30 -5.12 -2.34
CA MET A 332 -16.26 -4.69 -3.73
C MET A 332 -17.56 -4.02 -4.20
N LEU A 333 -18.73 -4.39 -3.67
CA LEU A 333 -20.00 -3.87 -4.17
C LEU A 333 -20.08 -2.33 -4.21
N PRO A 334 -19.65 -1.59 -3.18
CA PRO A 334 -19.67 -0.12 -3.22
C PRO A 334 -18.80 0.47 -4.34
N THR A 335 -17.75 -0.24 -4.78
CA THR A 335 -16.84 0.23 -5.83
C THR A 335 -17.48 0.33 -7.20
N LEU A 336 -18.56 -0.43 -7.43
CA LEU A 336 -19.31 -0.37 -8.69
C LEU A 336 -19.92 1.02 -8.92
N ALA A 337 -20.19 1.77 -7.86
CA ALA A 337 -20.70 3.13 -7.97
C ALA A 337 -19.65 4.15 -8.48
N ILE A 338 -18.35 3.84 -8.33
CA ILE A 338 -17.23 4.77 -8.61
C ILE A 338 -16.40 4.28 -9.81
N SER A 339 -16.71 3.11 -10.37
CA SER A 339 -15.90 2.47 -11.43
C SER A 339 -15.71 3.33 -12.68
N GLY A 340 -16.66 4.21 -13.00
CA GLY A 340 -16.56 5.13 -14.13
C GLY A 340 -15.36 6.09 -14.03
N GLY A 341 -15.14 6.69 -12.87
CA GLY A 341 -13.99 7.58 -12.62
C GLY A 341 -12.65 6.83 -12.64
N VAL A 342 -12.65 5.58 -12.18
CA VAL A 342 -11.47 4.70 -12.21
C VAL A 342 -11.07 4.37 -13.65
N THR A 343 -12.01 3.90 -14.46
CA THR A 343 -11.72 3.50 -15.85
C THR A 343 -11.54 4.68 -16.80
N GLY A 344 -12.02 5.86 -16.41
CA GLY A 344 -11.91 7.11 -17.17
C GLY A 344 -10.62 7.90 -16.94
N ALA A 345 -9.78 7.49 -15.98
CA ALA A 345 -8.51 8.16 -15.71
C ALA A 345 -7.59 8.15 -16.93
N PHE A 346 -6.93 9.27 -17.21
CA PHE A 346 -6.00 9.42 -18.33
C PHE A 346 -4.62 9.86 -17.81
N TRP A 347 -3.59 9.12 -18.21
CA TRP A 347 -2.20 9.46 -17.96
C TRP A 347 -1.47 9.52 -19.31
N PRO A 348 -0.73 10.61 -19.61
CA PRO A 348 0.09 10.68 -20.81
C PRO A 348 1.17 9.61 -20.84
N SER A 349 1.60 9.21 -22.04
CA SER A 349 2.73 8.29 -22.21
C SER A 349 4.03 8.91 -21.70
N GLU A 350 4.78 8.15 -20.90
CA GLU A 350 6.07 8.57 -20.34
C GLU A 350 7.27 7.93 -21.06
N ALA A 351 7.03 6.98 -21.97
CA ALA A 351 8.08 6.29 -22.70
C ALA A 351 7.69 6.03 -24.16
N THR A 352 8.68 5.96 -25.05
CA THR A 352 8.47 5.39 -26.40
C THR A 352 8.27 3.87 -26.30
N PRO A 353 7.63 3.21 -27.28
CA PRO A 353 7.49 1.74 -27.26
C PRO A 353 8.81 0.98 -27.12
N ALA A 354 9.88 1.47 -27.75
CA ALA A 354 11.22 0.88 -27.63
C ALA A 354 11.80 1.05 -26.21
N ALA A 355 11.64 2.22 -25.60
CA ALA A 355 12.06 2.46 -24.22
C ALA A 355 11.24 1.62 -23.23
N ALA A 356 9.93 1.52 -23.44
CA ALA A 356 9.02 0.70 -22.64
C ALA A 356 9.39 -0.79 -22.69
N PHE A 357 9.71 -1.30 -23.89
CA PHE A 357 10.23 -2.66 -24.05
C PHE A 357 11.57 -2.85 -23.32
N GLY A 358 12.49 -1.87 -23.41
CA GLY A 358 13.76 -1.90 -22.66
C GLY A 358 13.57 -1.90 -21.14
N GLN A 359 12.61 -1.12 -20.64
CA GLN A 359 12.24 -1.08 -19.21
C GLN A 359 11.62 -2.40 -18.76
N MET A 360 10.73 -3.00 -19.56
CA MET A 360 10.20 -4.35 -19.32
C MET A 360 11.34 -5.36 -19.24
N LEU A 361 12.20 -5.39 -20.27
CA LEU A 361 13.32 -6.32 -20.40
C LEU A 361 14.27 -6.25 -19.20
N THR A 362 14.53 -5.03 -18.71
CA THR A 362 15.48 -4.80 -17.62
C THR A 362 14.82 -4.70 -16.24
N PHE A 363 13.52 -5.04 -16.14
CA PHE A 363 12.73 -4.97 -14.91
C PHE A 363 12.79 -3.61 -14.22
N SER A 364 12.92 -2.53 -15.00
CA SER A 364 13.11 -1.16 -14.55
C SER A 364 11.98 -0.25 -15.03
N GLY A 365 10.74 -0.71 -14.91
CA GLY A 365 9.56 0.09 -15.23
C GLY A 365 9.65 1.48 -14.60
N VAL A 366 9.10 2.50 -15.26
CA VAL A 366 9.06 3.91 -14.81
C VAL A 366 10.43 4.53 -14.48
N VAL A 367 11.52 3.93 -14.95
CA VAL A 367 12.86 4.49 -14.78
C VAL A 367 13.57 4.77 -16.10
N ALA A 368 14.19 5.95 -16.17
CA ALA A 368 14.92 6.43 -17.33
C ALA A 368 16.18 5.60 -17.64
N SER A 369 16.85 5.07 -16.61
CA SER A 369 18.06 4.26 -16.80
C SER A 369 17.78 2.76 -16.59
N PRO A 370 18.07 1.90 -17.57
CA PRO A 370 17.88 0.45 -17.46
C PRO A 370 18.75 -0.18 -16.34
N GLN A 371 18.23 -1.20 -15.67
CA GLN A 371 18.95 -1.96 -14.62
C GLN A 371 19.68 -3.17 -15.23
N TRP A 372 20.54 -2.97 -16.25
CA TRP A 372 21.09 -4.03 -17.10
C TRP A 372 21.61 -5.26 -16.36
N ILE A 373 22.51 -5.11 -15.39
CA ILE A 373 23.11 -6.27 -14.70
C ILE A 373 22.05 -7.07 -13.94
N LEU A 374 21.13 -6.39 -13.27
CA LEU A 374 20.06 -7.04 -12.51
C LEU A 374 19.02 -7.67 -13.44
N GLY A 375 18.55 -6.90 -14.42
CA GLY A 375 17.55 -7.32 -15.38
C GLY A 375 18.03 -8.49 -16.25
N LEU A 376 19.25 -8.45 -16.80
CA LEU A 376 19.80 -9.55 -17.59
C LEU A 376 20.00 -10.82 -16.76
N SER A 377 20.40 -10.70 -15.49
CA SER A 377 20.50 -11.84 -14.57
C SER A 377 19.12 -12.45 -14.28
N ALA A 378 18.10 -11.62 -14.06
CA ALA A 378 16.72 -12.07 -13.89
C ALA A 378 16.17 -12.71 -15.17
N LEU A 379 16.43 -12.14 -16.36
CA LEU A 379 16.05 -12.75 -17.64
C LEU A 379 16.73 -14.09 -17.88
N ALA A 380 18.03 -14.22 -17.56
CA ALA A 380 18.72 -15.50 -17.62
C ALA A 380 18.01 -16.52 -16.70
N GLY A 381 17.57 -16.07 -15.52
CA GLY A 381 16.69 -16.81 -14.63
C GLY A 381 15.39 -17.28 -15.29
N ILE A 382 14.66 -16.39 -15.98
CA ILE A 382 13.44 -16.73 -16.73
C ILE A 382 13.73 -17.81 -17.78
N VAL A 383 14.83 -17.67 -18.54
CA VAL A 383 15.24 -18.68 -19.53
C VAL A 383 15.55 -20.02 -18.87
N ILE A 384 16.21 -20.02 -17.71
CA ILE A 384 16.52 -21.25 -16.95
C ILE A 384 15.23 -21.89 -16.43
N MET A 385 14.28 -21.10 -15.92
CA MET A 385 12.97 -21.56 -15.48
C MET A 385 12.22 -22.26 -16.62
N ILE A 386 12.24 -21.68 -17.82
CA ILE A 386 11.66 -22.30 -19.02
C ILE A 386 12.35 -23.63 -19.34
N ARG A 387 13.69 -23.62 -19.45
CA ARG A 387 14.47 -24.80 -19.85
C ARG A 387 14.39 -25.95 -18.85
N LYS A 388 14.43 -25.65 -17.56
CA LYS A 388 14.34 -26.64 -16.47
C LYS A 388 12.89 -26.92 -16.02
N ARG A 389 11.91 -26.26 -16.63
CA ARG A 389 10.48 -26.33 -16.25
C ARG A 389 10.23 -26.06 -14.77
N VAL A 390 10.90 -25.07 -14.22
CA VAL A 390 10.75 -24.64 -12.83
C VAL A 390 9.77 -23.47 -12.76
N LEU A 391 8.65 -23.66 -12.05
CA LEU A 391 7.69 -22.60 -11.73
C LEU A 391 7.22 -21.80 -12.95
N LEU A 392 6.84 -22.50 -14.04
CA LEU A 392 6.52 -21.88 -15.33
C LEU A 392 5.36 -20.88 -15.27
N TRP A 393 4.44 -21.03 -14.32
CA TRP A 393 3.38 -20.05 -14.13
C TRP A 393 3.93 -18.66 -13.76
N MET A 394 5.07 -18.58 -13.07
CA MET A 394 5.75 -17.30 -12.76
C MET A 394 6.34 -16.66 -14.02
N VAL A 395 6.78 -17.47 -14.99
CA VAL A 395 7.13 -16.98 -16.33
C VAL A 395 5.88 -16.42 -17.02
N GLY A 396 4.73 -17.09 -16.86
CA GLY A 396 3.43 -16.60 -17.31
C GLY A 396 3.05 -15.25 -16.70
N VAL A 397 3.34 -15.02 -15.41
CA VAL A 397 3.15 -13.73 -14.74
C VAL A 397 3.97 -12.63 -15.43
N TYR A 398 5.25 -12.88 -15.71
CA TYR A 398 6.08 -11.92 -16.45
C TYR A 398 5.59 -11.71 -17.90
N ALA A 399 5.21 -12.78 -18.58
CA ALA A 399 4.69 -12.71 -19.95
C ALA A 399 3.35 -11.98 -20.07
N PHE A 400 2.58 -11.89 -18.98
CA PHE A 400 1.35 -11.11 -18.92
C PHE A 400 1.60 -9.65 -18.51
N PHE A 401 2.19 -9.43 -17.34
CA PHE A 401 2.35 -8.08 -16.79
C PHE A 401 3.46 -7.26 -17.48
N GLY A 402 4.48 -7.91 -18.05
CA GLY A 402 5.54 -7.23 -18.80
C GLY A 402 5.02 -6.47 -20.01
N PRO A 403 4.37 -7.14 -20.98
CA PRO A 403 3.77 -6.47 -22.12
C PRO A 403 2.66 -5.51 -21.72
N LEU A 404 1.84 -5.86 -20.72
CA LEU A 404 0.78 -4.97 -20.22
C LEU A 404 1.37 -3.64 -19.72
N TYR A 405 2.45 -3.70 -18.93
CA TYR A 405 3.21 -2.52 -18.52
C TYR A 405 3.74 -1.74 -19.71
N ALA A 406 4.44 -2.41 -20.64
CA ALA A 406 5.07 -1.75 -21.77
C ALA A 406 4.05 -1.02 -22.66
N MET A 407 2.87 -1.61 -22.86
CA MET A 407 1.76 -0.97 -23.56
C MET A 407 1.24 0.24 -22.80
N THR A 408 1.00 0.12 -21.49
CA THR A 408 0.41 1.21 -20.68
C THR A 408 1.29 2.45 -20.65
N VAL A 409 2.62 2.29 -20.55
CA VAL A 409 3.54 3.43 -20.44
C VAL A 409 3.84 4.12 -21.78
N SER A 410 3.49 3.50 -22.91
CA SER A 410 3.92 3.97 -24.24
C SER A 410 2.83 4.13 -25.31
N LEU A 411 1.60 3.69 -25.05
CA LEU A 411 0.51 3.70 -26.02
C LEU A 411 -0.77 4.31 -25.45
N GLU A 412 -1.25 5.38 -26.08
CA GLU A 412 -2.50 6.08 -25.73
C GLU A 412 -3.67 5.61 -26.59
N THR A 413 -3.84 4.29 -26.73
CA THR A 413 -4.90 3.71 -27.59
C THR A 413 -6.13 3.29 -26.78
N PRO A 414 -7.35 3.37 -27.36
CA PRO A 414 -8.57 2.96 -26.66
C PRO A 414 -8.54 1.51 -26.15
N ILE A 415 -7.88 0.61 -26.89
CA ILE A 415 -7.74 -0.80 -26.50
C ILE A 415 -6.88 -0.93 -25.25
N VAL A 416 -5.74 -0.23 -25.20
CA VAL A 416 -4.87 -0.22 -24.01
C VAL A 416 -5.64 0.34 -22.83
N HIS A 417 -6.31 1.49 -22.98
CA HIS A 417 -7.09 2.11 -21.90
C HIS A 417 -8.21 1.21 -21.39
N LYS A 418 -8.82 0.41 -22.26
CA LYS A 418 -9.84 -0.56 -21.84
C LYS A 418 -9.25 -1.74 -21.06
N LEU A 419 -8.06 -2.20 -21.44
CA LEU A 419 -7.35 -3.28 -20.77
C LEU A 419 -6.75 -2.84 -19.43
N THR A 420 -6.33 -1.58 -19.32
CA THR A 420 -5.59 -1.05 -18.16
C THR A 420 -6.42 -0.14 -17.26
N GLY A 421 -7.68 0.13 -17.64
CA GLY A 421 -8.59 1.02 -16.90
C GLY A 421 -8.86 0.58 -15.45
N PHE A 422 -8.82 -0.72 -15.16
CA PHE A 422 -8.93 -1.23 -13.78
C PHE A 422 -7.74 -0.83 -12.87
N PHE A 423 -6.63 -0.43 -13.50
CA PHE A 423 -5.45 0.14 -12.89
C PHE A 423 -5.39 1.66 -13.08
N TYR A 424 -6.52 2.33 -13.33
CA TYR A 424 -6.58 3.78 -13.56
C TYR A 424 -5.77 4.23 -14.79
N ASN A 425 -5.51 3.32 -15.73
CA ASN A 425 -4.54 3.52 -16.83
C ASN A 425 -3.15 3.98 -16.33
N ASP A 426 -2.83 3.68 -15.07
CA ASP A 426 -1.61 4.10 -14.40
C ASP A 426 -0.55 3.02 -14.54
N HIS A 427 0.47 3.30 -15.36
CA HIS A 427 1.58 2.39 -15.60
C HIS A 427 2.43 2.13 -14.34
N TRP A 428 2.42 3.00 -13.33
CA TRP A 428 3.10 2.77 -12.05
C TRP A 428 2.48 1.59 -11.30
N ARG A 429 1.14 1.45 -11.32
CA ARG A 429 0.41 0.33 -10.68
C ARG A 429 0.63 -1.02 -11.36
N ILE A 430 1.16 -1.03 -12.58
CA ILE A 430 1.49 -2.24 -13.32
C ILE A 430 3.00 -2.53 -13.22
N ALA A 431 3.85 -1.49 -13.20
CA ALA A 431 5.31 -1.62 -13.07
C ALA A 431 5.72 -2.40 -11.80
N VAL A 432 4.98 -2.23 -10.70
CA VAL A 432 5.21 -2.94 -9.42
C VAL A 432 5.09 -4.47 -9.53
N MET A 433 4.48 -4.99 -10.60
CA MET A 433 4.35 -6.43 -10.83
C MET A 433 5.58 -7.05 -11.46
N LEU A 434 6.50 -6.27 -12.06
CA LEU A 434 7.71 -6.81 -12.70
C LEU A 434 8.72 -7.38 -11.68
N PRO A 435 8.98 -6.74 -10.53
CA PRO A 435 9.92 -7.25 -9.53
C PRO A 435 9.56 -8.62 -8.94
N LEU A 436 8.27 -9.01 -8.93
CA LEU A 436 7.84 -10.32 -8.43
C LEU A 436 8.50 -11.49 -9.20
N PRO A 437 8.24 -11.68 -10.50
CA PRO A 437 8.93 -12.71 -11.28
C PRO A 437 10.43 -12.43 -11.39
N GLY A 438 10.85 -11.16 -11.43
CA GLY A 438 12.27 -10.79 -11.49
C GLY A 438 13.09 -11.31 -10.31
N SER A 439 12.55 -11.18 -9.09
CA SER A 439 13.20 -11.65 -7.86
C SER A 439 13.34 -13.17 -7.85
N ILE A 440 12.26 -13.89 -8.15
CA ILE A 440 12.27 -15.36 -8.20
C ILE A 440 13.21 -15.87 -9.28
N ALA A 441 13.16 -15.28 -10.47
CA ALA A 441 14.03 -15.65 -11.59
C ALA A 441 15.52 -15.40 -11.26
N PHE A 442 15.85 -14.27 -10.64
CA PHE A 442 17.22 -13.99 -10.20
C PHE A 442 17.72 -15.01 -9.17
N GLY A 443 16.87 -15.43 -8.23
CA GLY A 443 17.18 -16.51 -7.31
C GLY A 443 17.48 -17.83 -8.03
N VAL A 444 16.65 -18.21 -8.99
CA VAL A 444 16.86 -19.42 -9.82
C VAL A 444 18.15 -19.32 -10.62
N PHE A 445 18.47 -18.14 -11.18
CA PHE A 445 19.74 -17.88 -11.86
C PHE A 445 20.94 -18.13 -10.94
N LEU A 446 20.95 -17.57 -9.73
CA LEU A 446 22.06 -17.75 -8.78
C LEU A 446 22.26 -19.22 -8.40
N TRP A 447 21.17 -19.93 -8.12
CA TRP A 447 21.23 -21.36 -7.83
C TRP A 447 21.83 -22.14 -9.01
N ALA A 448 21.31 -21.92 -10.22
CA ALA A 448 21.73 -22.64 -11.41
C ALA A 448 23.19 -22.36 -11.81
N VAL A 449 23.65 -21.11 -11.70
CA VAL A 449 25.04 -20.74 -11.97
C VAL A 449 25.98 -21.33 -10.93
N GLY A 450 25.62 -21.27 -9.64
CA GLY A 450 26.44 -21.86 -8.57
C GLY A 450 26.59 -23.37 -8.72
N THR A 451 25.50 -24.08 -9.05
CA THR A 451 25.57 -25.52 -9.34
C THR A 451 26.41 -25.82 -10.58
N TRP A 452 26.22 -25.03 -11.64
CA TRP A 452 26.94 -25.22 -12.90
C TRP A 452 28.46 -25.01 -12.73
N LEU A 453 28.88 -23.98 -11.99
CA LEU A 453 30.30 -23.74 -11.70
C LEU A 453 30.92 -24.92 -10.97
N VAL A 454 30.25 -25.45 -9.94
CA VAL A 454 30.77 -26.61 -9.21
C VAL A 454 30.84 -27.84 -10.10
N GLU A 455 29.77 -28.16 -10.82
CA GLU A 455 29.74 -29.31 -11.74
C GLU A 455 30.85 -29.24 -12.80
N ARG A 456 31.11 -28.04 -13.34
CA ARG A 456 32.07 -27.82 -14.41
C ARG A 456 33.54 -27.93 -13.98
N TYR A 457 33.83 -27.59 -12.72
CA TYR A 457 35.21 -27.43 -12.23
C TYR A 457 35.59 -28.35 -11.08
N ARG A 458 34.65 -29.12 -10.49
CA ARG A 458 34.91 -30.01 -9.33
C ARG A 458 36.00 -31.05 -9.55
N GLU A 459 36.19 -31.52 -10.78
CA GLU A 459 37.24 -32.49 -11.12
C GLU A 459 38.64 -31.87 -11.11
N ARG A 460 38.73 -30.55 -11.31
CA ARG A 460 40.01 -29.80 -11.38
C ARG A 460 40.36 -29.10 -10.08
N VAL A 461 39.37 -28.83 -9.23
CA VAL A 461 39.55 -28.07 -7.98
C VAL A 461 38.96 -28.87 -6.82
N PRO A 462 39.79 -29.60 -6.03
CA PRO A 462 39.32 -30.52 -5.00
C PRO A 462 38.39 -29.91 -3.94
N VAL A 463 38.56 -28.62 -3.61
CA VAL A 463 37.71 -27.92 -2.62
C VAL A 463 36.24 -27.85 -3.05
N LEU A 464 35.96 -27.95 -4.35
CA LEU A 464 34.61 -27.92 -4.91
C LEU A 464 33.86 -29.25 -4.72
N ALA A 465 34.51 -30.31 -4.22
CA ALA A 465 33.83 -31.55 -3.83
C ALA A 465 32.96 -31.39 -2.57
N SER A 466 33.11 -30.29 -1.84
CA SER A 466 32.31 -30.00 -0.64
C SER A 466 30.82 -29.79 -0.97
N PRO A 467 29.89 -30.29 -0.13
CA PRO A 467 28.45 -30.01 -0.27
C PRO A 467 28.09 -28.52 -0.03
N LEU A 468 29.04 -27.70 0.39
CA LEU A 468 28.88 -26.24 0.52
C LEU A 468 29.31 -25.48 -0.75
N ALA A 469 30.05 -26.10 -1.66
CA ALA A 469 30.71 -25.42 -2.76
C ALA A 469 29.73 -24.64 -3.66
N ALA A 470 28.57 -25.23 -3.97
CA ALA A 470 27.58 -24.59 -4.83
C ALA A 470 26.95 -23.36 -4.15
N VAL A 471 26.72 -23.44 -2.83
CA VAL A 471 26.23 -22.31 -2.03
C VAL A 471 27.25 -21.18 -2.02
N VAL A 472 28.53 -21.49 -1.76
CA VAL A 472 29.61 -20.50 -1.75
C VAL A 472 29.76 -19.85 -3.13
N ALA A 473 29.74 -20.63 -4.21
CA ALA A 473 29.80 -20.11 -5.57
C ALA A 473 28.63 -19.15 -5.87
N SER A 474 27.39 -19.52 -5.52
CA SER A 474 26.23 -18.65 -5.65
C SER A 474 26.37 -17.35 -4.84
N VAL A 475 26.89 -17.43 -3.60
CA VAL A 475 27.13 -16.25 -2.76
C VAL A 475 28.19 -15.33 -3.38
N LEU A 476 29.28 -15.88 -3.94
CA LEU A 476 30.30 -15.08 -4.61
C LEU A 476 29.75 -14.36 -5.85
N VAL A 477 28.93 -15.04 -6.66
CA VAL A 477 28.25 -14.41 -7.81
C VAL A 477 27.29 -13.31 -7.34
N PHE A 478 26.51 -13.57 -6.29
CA PHE A 478 25.63 -12.56 -5.70
C PHE A 478 26.39 -11.33 -5.20
N VAL A 479 27.48 -11.53 -4.45
CA VAL A 479 28.33 -10.44 -3.94
C VAL A 479 28.95 -9.66 -5.10
N LEU A 480 29.45 -10.33 -6.15
CA LEU A 480 29.99 -9.66 -7.34
C LEU A 480 28.93 -8.75 -7.98
N ILE A 481 27.73 -9.27 -8.24
CA ILE A 481 26.63 -8.48 -8.80
C ILE A 481 26.25 -7.32 -7.86
N GLY A 482 26.19 -7.58 -6.56
CA GLY A 482 25.91 -6.57 -5.53
C GLY A 482 26.94 -5.45 -5.49
N VAL A 483 28.23 -5.77 -5.60
CA VAL A 483 29.32 -4.78 -5.65
C VAL A 483 29.26 -3.97 -6.94
N MET A 484 29.11 -4.62 -8.10
CA MET A 484 29.04 -3.95 -9.39
C MET A 484 27.85 -2.98 -9.49
N THR A 485 26.72 -3.35 -8.90
CA THR A 485 25.47 -2.56 -8.93
C THR A 485 25.30 -1.65 -7.71
N LYS A 486 26.15 -1.81 -6.68
CA LYS A 486 25.96 -1.24 -5.33
C LYS A 486 24.56 -1.54 -4.77
N ALA A 487 24.01 -2.71 -5.10
CA ALA A 487 22.64 -3.14 -4.80
C ALA A 487 21.55 -2.10 -5.16
N TYR A 488 21.84 -1.17 -6.08
CA TYR A 488 20.98 -0.03 -6.45
C TYR A 488 20.58 0.91 -5.30
N ILE A 489 21.22 0.80 -4.12
CA ILE A 489 20.89 1.58 -2.91
C ILE A 489 20.88 3.09 -3.20
N GLY A 490 21.94 3.61 -3.84
CA GLY A 490 22.07 5.04 -4.10
C GLY A 490 20.97 5.58 -5.03
N ARG A 491 20.67 4.83 -6.09
CA ARG A 491 19.61 5.17 -7.05
C ARG A 491 18.25 5.17 -6.36
N ASN A 492 17.91 4.08 -5.68
CA ASN A 492 16.60 3.93 -5.05
C ASN A 492 16.42 4.91 -3.88
N THR A 493 17.48 5.23 -3.14
CA THR A 493 17.51 6.30 -2.13
C THR A 493 17.10 7.65 -2.75
N VAL A 494 17.70 8.02 -3.89
CA VAL A 494 17.41 9.30 -4.55
C VAL A 494 15.97 9.33 -5.06
N ARG A 495 15.48 8.22 -5.64
CA ARG A 495 14.10 8.11 -6.14
C ARG A 495 13.09 8.25 -5.02
N LEU A 496 13.23 7.45 -3.96
CA LEU A 496 12.35 7.53 -2.81
C LEU A 496 12.38 8.93 -2.19
N GLY A 497 13.57 9.53 -2.05
CA GLY A 497 13.75 10.86 -1.45
C GLY A 497 13.15 12.03 -2.24
N GLN A 498 12.61 11.82 -3.45
CA GLN A 498 12.04 12.90 -4.28
C GLN A 498 10.88 13.64 -3.60
N SER A 499 10.06 12.92 -2.83
CA SER A 499 8.90 13.49 -2.13
C SER A 499 9.06 13.55 -0.61
N TYR A 500 10.22 13.20 -0.07
CA TYR A 500 10.57 13.33 1.35
C TYR A 500 11.58 14.47 1.55
N VAL A 501 11.18 15.66 1.12
CA VAL A 501 11.94 16.90 1.30
C VAL A 501 11.11 17.91 2.11
N ASP A 502 11.73 19.02 2.50
CA ASP A 502 11.08 20.08 3.27
C ASP A 502 10.34 21.02 2.30
N GLY A 503 9.05 20.75 2.06
CA GLY A 503 8.28 21.37 0.97
C GLY A 503 8.27 20.55 -0.33
N PRO A 504 7.60 20.99 -1.39
CA PRO A 504 7.02 22.32 -1.55
C PRO A 504 5.65 22.49 -0.88
N THR A 505 4.95 21.44 -0.43
CA THR A 505 3.61 21.61 0.15
C THR A 505 3.65 21.95 1.63
N VAL A 506 4.40 21.17 2.41
CA VAL A 506 4.49 21.37 3.87
C VAL A 506 5.96 21.42 4.29
N THR A 507 6.40 22.64 4.58
CA THR A 507 7.69 22.96 5.20
C THR A 507 7.63 22.85 6.72
N GLN A 508 8.79 22.84 7.38
CA GLN A 508 8.86 22.98 8.84
C GLN A 508 8.23 24.29 9.35
N ALA A 509 8.31 25.36 8.57
CA ALA A 509 7.70 26.64 8.90
C ALA A 509 6.16 26.59 8.82
N GLU A 510 5.61 25.94 7.80
CA GLU A 510 4.16 25.69 7.70
C GLU A 510 3.64 24.83 8.86
N ARG A 511 4.41 23.82 9.31
CA ARG A 511 4.03 23.04 10.49
C ARG A 511 3.88 23.88 11.74
N LYS A 512 4.77 24.88 11.96
CA LYS A 512 4.63 25.80 13.10
C LYS A 512 3.36 26.62 13.01
N ALA A 513 2.91 26.99 11.80
CA ALA A 513 1.64 27.67 11.60
C ALA A 513 0.46 26.75 11.95
N TYR A 514 0.50 25.48 11.54
CA TYR A 514 -0.53 24.50 11.88
C TYR A 514 -0.58 24.27 13.40
N GLU A 515 0.56 24.10 14.04
CA GLU A 515 0.67 23.97 15.50
C GLU A 515 0.13 25.20 16.23
N TRP A 516 0.45 26.41 15.76
CA TRP A 516 -0.12 27.64 16.29
C TRP A 516 -1.65 27.62 16.18
N LEU A 517 -2.19 27.26 15.01
CA LEU A 517 -3.64 27.23 14.82
C LEU A 517 -4.31 26.20 15.74
N GLY A 518 -3.73 25.03 15.91
CA GLY A 518 -4.21 24.00 16.84
C GLY A 518 -4.21 24.43 18.31
N GLN A 519 -3.41 25.42 18.69
CA GLN A 519 -3.41 26.00 20.05
C GLN A 519 -4.43 27.13 20.23
N HIS A 520 -4.91 27.75 19.14
CA HIS A 520 -5.74 28.97 19.19
C HIS A 520 -7.18 28.78 18.66
N ALA A 521 -7.42 27.77 17.82
CA ALA A 521 -8.76 27.39 17.38
C ALA A 521 -9.47 26.57 18.46
N LYS A 522 -10.74 26.85 18.68
CA LYS A 522 -11.60 26.02 19.55
C LYS A 522 -12.08 24.78 18.79
N PRO A 523 -12.36 23.66 19.47
CA PRO A 523 -12.98 22.50 18.83
C PRO A 523 -14.25 22.89 18.06
N GLY A 524 -14.33 22.47 16.79
CA GLY A 524 -15.41 22.80 15.86
C GLY A 524 -15.21 24.09 15.05
N GLU A 525 -14.26 24.96 15.42
CA GLU A 525 -13.90 26.09 14.56
C GLU A 525 -13.06 25.59 13.38
N ARG A 526 -13.44 26.00 12.17
CA ARG A 526 -12.78 25.61 10.92
C ARG A 526 -11.87 26.72 10.39
N ALA A 527 -10.92 26.33 9.55
CA ALA A 527 -10.02 27.23 8.87
C ALA A 527 -10.18 27.14 7.36
N MET A 528 -10.44 28.27 6.72
CA MET A 528 -10.44 28.36 5.27
C MET A 528 -9.02 28.25 4.75
N ASN A 529 -8.84 27.44 3.71
CA ASN A 529 -7.54 27.03 3.22
C ASN A 529 -7.56 26.93 1.69
N ASP A 530 -6.42 26.67 1.06
CA ASP A 530 -6.31 26.54 -0.40
C ASP A 530 -6.16 25.07 -0.82
N VAL A 531 -6.76 24.68 -1.95
CA VAL A 531 -6.69 23.30 -2.47
C VAL A 531 -5.29 22.92 -2.96
N GLY A 532 -4.49 23.88 -3.36
CA GLY A 532 -3.22 23.64 -4.05
C GLY A 532 -2.01 23.61 -3.13
N ASP A 533 -2.08 24.25 -1.96
CA ASP A 533 -0.98 24.34 -0.99
C ASP A 533 -1.05 23.24 0.08
N GLY A 534 -0.04 23.12 0.95
CA GLY A 534 0.00 22.04 1.94
C GLY A 534 -1.03 22.11 3.07
N THR A 535 -1.87 23.14 3.14
CA THR A 535 -2.86 23.29 4.22
C THR A 535 -3.91 22.17 4.26
N ALA A 536 -4.01 21.33 3.23
CA ALA A 536 -4.75 20.07 3.29
C ALA A 536 -4.25 19.13 4.42
N TRP A 537 -3.02 19.28 4.92
CA TRP A 537 -2.48 18.55 6.07
C TRP A 537 -2.93 19.08 7.44
N LEU A 538 -3.65 20.21 7.47
CA LEU A 538 -3.95 20.94 8.69
C LEU A 538 -4.62 20.05 9.75
N TYR A 539 -5.65 19.30 9.36
CA TYR A 539 -6.37 18.42 10.28
C TYR A 539 -5.47 17.31 10.83
N ALA A 540 -4.79 16.56 9.97
CA ALA A 540 -3.89 15.49 10.37
C ALA A 540 -2.83 15.93 11.40
N ILE A 541 -2.31 17.17 11.28
CA ILE A 541 -1.22 17.67 12.12
C ILE A 541 -1.74 18.37 13.37
N SER A 542 -2.77 19.22 13.24
CA SER A 542 -3.19 20.17 14.28
C SER A 542 -4.60 19.94 14.84
N LYS A 543 -5.35 18.99 14.27
CA LYS A 543 -6.77 18.73 14.60
C LYS A 543 -7.73 19.86 14.26
N VAL A 544 -7.25 20.91 13.57
CA VAL A 544 -8.12 21.96 13.04
C VAL A 544 -8.65 21.52 11.69
N GLU A 545 -9.97 21.54 11.54
CA GLU A 545 -10.63 21.11 10.32
C GLU A 545 -10.46 22.16 9.21
N PRO A 546 -9.89 21.78 8.05
CA PRO A 546 -9.88 22.64 6.88
C PRO A 546 -11.27 22.72 6.26
N VAL A 547 -11.49 23.75 5.44
CA VAL A 547 -12.66 23.81 4.56
C VAL A 547 -12.50 22.80 3.42
N ILE A 548 -11.31 22.75 2.81
CA ILE A 548 -10.96 21.86 1.70
C ILE A 548 -9.98 20.78 2.21
N TRP A 549 -10.45 19.54 2.28
CA TRP A 549 -9.75 18.44 2.97
C TRP A 549 -8.66 17.72 2.16
N THR A 550 -8.65 17.87 0.83
CA THR A 550 -7.71 17.18 -0.07
C THR A 550 -7.36 18.02 -1.29
N PHE A 551 -6.29 17.65 -1.99
CA PHE A 551 -5.90 18.30 -3.25
C PHE A 551 -6.85 18.00 -4.42
N TYR A 552 -7.81 17.10 -4.27
CA TYR A 552 -8.87 16.89 -5.27
C TYR A 552 -9.88 18.05 -5.29
N GLY A 553 -9.95 18.83 -4.21
CA GLY A 553 -10.90 19.92 -4.07
C GLY A 553 -12.28 19.45 -3.64
N THR A 554 -13.24 20.34 -3.86
CA THR A 554 -14.65 20.23 -3.45
C THR A 554 -15.54 20.18 -4.70
N GLU A 555 -16.79 19.77 -4.54
CA GLU A 555 -17.73 19.72 -5.66
C GLU A 555 -17.99 21.12 -6.23
N ALA A 556 -18.12 21.24 -7.55
CA ALA A 556 -18.41 22.51 -8.19
C ALA A 556 -19.78 23.06 -7.72
N GLY A 557 -19.83 24.32 -7.30
CA GLY A 557 -21.05 24.96 -6.81
C GLY A 557 -21.38 24.70 -5.33
N SER A 558 -20.57 23.90 -4.62
CA SER A 558 -20.65 23.75 -3.16
C SER A 558 -20.33 25.06 -2.43
N GLU A 559 -20.73 25.13 -1.16
CA GLU A 559 -20.42 26.20 -0.21
C GLU A 559 -18.90 26.42 -0.10
N GLU A 560 -18.13 25.34 0.00
CA GLU A 560 -16.67 25.37 0.06
C GLU A 560 -16.04 25.97 -1.20
N THR A 561 -16.49 25.53 -2.38
CA THR A 561 -16.00 26.06 -3.66
C THR A 561 -16.36 27.54 -3.81
N TYR A 562 -17.58 27.92 -3.43
CA TYR A 562 -18.03 29.31 -3.50
C TYR A 562 -17.17 30.21 -2.60
N LEU A 563 -16.87 29.79 -1.36
CA LEU A 563 -15.95 30.53 -0.48
C LEU A 563 -14.54 30.60 -1.07
N ALA A 564 -14.01 29.51 -1.61
CA ALA A 564 -12.68 29.50 -2.25
C ALA A 564 -12.56 30.57 -3.33
N ASP A 565 -13.58 30.71 -4.17
CA ASP A 565 -13.59 31.66 -5.29
C ASP A 565 -13.92 33.10 -4.87
N ASN A 566 -14.60 33.32 -3.73
CA ASN A 566 -15.19 34.62 -3.40
C ASN A 566 -14.82 35.21 -2.03
N LEU A 567 -13.99 34.55 -1.22
CA LEU A 567 -13.67 35.01 0.14
C LEU A 567 -13.20 36.48 0.22
N ASN A 568 -12.42 36.96 -0.75
CA ASN A 568 -11.96 38.36 -0.81
C ASN A 568 -13.09 39.39 -1.02
N LYS A 569 -14.29 38.95 -1.40
CA LYS A 569 -15.51 39.78 -1.56
C LYS A 569 -16.33 39.90 -0.28
N ILE A 570 -15.81 39.49 0.88
CA ILE A 570 -16.50 39.50 2.19
C ILE A 570 -17.21 40.81 2.59
N ASN A 571 -16.78 41.96 2.07
CA ASN A 571 -17.38 43.26 2.37
C ASN A 571 -18.44 43.70 1.34
N SER A 572 -18.51 43.05 0.17
CA SER A 572 -19.41 43.40 -0.93
C SER A 572 -20.45 42.32 -1.22
N ASP A 573 -20.18 41.08 -0.85
CA ASP A 573 -21.06 39.94 -1.08
C ASP A 573 -21.51 39.35 0.27
N PRO A 574 -22.79 39.52 0.68
CA PRO A 574 -23.29 39.05 1.96
C PRO A 574 -23.26 37.52 2.07
N ARG A 575 -23.35 36.79 0.94
CA ARG A 575 -23.31 35.33 0.94
C ARG A 575 -21.98 34.80 1.48
N VAL A 576 -20.87 35.50 1.27
CA VAL A 576 -19.58 35.11 1.86
C VAL A 576 -19.65 35.01 3.39
N ARG A 577 -20.40 35.89 4.07
CA ARG A 577 -20.54 35.81 5.53
C ARG A 577 -21.47 34.69 5.97
N GLU A 578 -22.54 34.43 5.21
CA GLU A 578 -23.45 33.30 5.43
C GLU A 578 -22.67 31.99 5.37
N GLU A 579 -21.93 31.77 4.29
CA GLU A 579 -21.16 30.53 4.08
C GLU A 579 -20.04 30.36 5.13
N LEU A 580 -19.41 31.46 5.59
CA LEU A 580 -18.44 31.41 6.69
C LEU A 580 -19.10 31.00 8.02
N ASP A 581 -20.33 31.46 8.28
CA ASP A 581 -21.09 31.10 9.48
C ASP A 581 -21.59 29.64 9.40
N ASP A 582 -22.04 29.19 8.23
CA ASP A 582 -22.54 27.83 7.96
C ASP A 582 -21.41 26.81 8.11
N LEU A 583 -20.27 27.07 7.46
CA LEU A 583 -19.07 26.23 7.53
C LEU A 583 -18.22 26.48 8.79
N LYS A 584 -18.68 27.30 9.75
CA LYS A 584 -18.01 27.56 11.04
C LYS A 584 -16.57 28.05 10.91
N VAL A 585 -16.29 28.85 9.90
CA VAL A 585 -14.94 29.32 9.57
C VAL A 585 -14.59 30.58 10.38
N ARG A 586 -13.52 30.48 11.17
CA ARG A 586 -12.99 31.62 11.94
C ARG A 586 -11.67 32.16 11.39
N TYR A 587 -10.83 31.27 10.88
CA TYR A 587 -9.48 31.59 10.44
C TYR A 587 -9.32 31.35 8.95
N VAL A 588 -8.35 32.03 8.35
CA VAL A 588 -7.83 31.72 7.02
C VAL A 588 -6.36 31.37 7.16
N ILE A 589 -5.92 30.29 6.54
CA ILE A 589 -4.52 29.90 6.49
C ILE A 589 -4.05 29.78 5.04
N LEU A 590 -2.89 30.36 4.76
CA LEU A 590 -2.22 30.31 3.46
C LEU A 590 -0.81 29.75 3.64
N GLY A 591 -0.48 28.66 2.97
CA GLY A 591 0.90 28.18 2.76
C GLY A 591 1.48 28.75 1.47
N LYS A 592 2.80 28.87 1.33
CA LYS A 592 3.41 29.50 0.12
C LYS A 592 3.58 28.55 -1.05
N GLY A 593 3.89 27.29 -0.80
CA GLY A 593 4.22 26.34 -1.86
C GLY A 593 3.03 25.47 -2.25
N PHE A 594 3.13 24.82 -3.41
CA PHE A 594 2.04 24.09 -4.03
C PHE A 594 2.43 22.64 -4.34
N VAL A 595 1.44 21.74 -4.35
CA VAL A 595 1.62 20.32 -4.67
C VAL A 595 2.10 20.10 -6.10
N ARG A 596 1.79 21.05 -6.99
CA ARG A 596 2.28 21.06 -8.37
C ARG A 596 2.62 22.48 -8.82
N PRO A 597 3.64 22.66 -9.69
CA PRO A 597 4.07 23.99 -10.15
C PRO A 597 3.00 24.78 -10.91
N GLU A 598 2.07 24.11 -11.59
CA GLU A 598 1.01 24.74 -12.37
C GLU A 598 -0.19 25.18 -11.54
N ARG A 599 -0.29 24.75 -10.28
CA ARG A 599 -1.37 25.17 -9.38
C ARG A 599 -1.27 26.66 -9.10
N LYS A 600 -2.44 27.29 -9.01
CA LYS A 600 -2.59 28.69 -8.65
C LYS A 600 -3.50 28.78 -7.43
N ARG A 601 -3.25 29.81 -6.64
CA ARG A 601 -4.13 30.24 -5.54
C ARG A 601 -5.53 30.51 -6.08
N PHE A 602 -6.57 30.15 -5.32
CA PHE A 602 -7.92 30.57 -5.64
C PHE A 602 -8.09 32.09 -5.60
N GLU A 603 -8.96 32.61 -6.47
CA GLU A 603 -9.22 34.06 -6.59
C GLU A 603 -9.69 34.67 -5.27
N GLY A 604 -10.56 33.98 -4.52
CA GLY A 604 -11.05 34.44 -3.22
C GLY A 604 -9.97 34.56 -2.16
N MET A 605 -8.83 33.87 -2.33
CA MET A 605 -7.73 33.87 -1.37
C MET A 605 -6.66 34.93 -1.69
N LEU A 606 -6.84 35.70 -2.77
CA LEU A 606 -5.92 36.77 -3.16
C LEU A 606 -6.22 38.09 -2.44
N GLY A 607 -5.16 38.85 -2.16
CA GLY A 607 -5.28 40.22 -1.65
C GLY A 607 -5.80 40.36 -0.21
N LEU A 608 -5.91 39.27 0.56
CA LEU A 608 -6.48 39.28 1.92
C LEU A 608 -5.79 40.28 2.85
N GLY A 609 -4.46 40.40 2.78
CA GLY A 609 -3.69 41.32 3.62
C GLY A 609 -3.95 42.81 3.38
N ALA A 610 -4.56 43.19 2.25
CA ALA A 610 -4.97 44.57 1.98
C ALA A 610 -6.37 44.89 2.55
N ASN A 611 -7.14 43.88 2.95
CA ASN A 611 -8.49 44.03 3.46
C ASN A 611 -8.48 43.98 5.00
N SER A 612 -8.85 45.09 5.65
CA SER A 612 -8.87 45.23 7.11
C SER A 612 -9.74 44.21 7.86
N THR A 613 -10.66 43.51 7.16
CA THR A 613 -11.46 42.43 7.72
C THR A 613 -10.62 41.20 8.07
N PHE A 614 -9.46 40.99 7.41
CA PHE A 614 -8.57 39.87 7.70
C PHE A 614 -7.40 40.36 8.58
N GLN A 615 -7.47 40.07 9.88
CA GLN A 615 -6.45 40.47 10.83
C GLN A 615 -5.34 39.44 10.86
N LYS A 616 -4.12 39.82 10.47
CA LYS A 616 -2.98 38.91 10.50
C LYS A 616 -2.62 38.59 11.95
N VAL A 617 -2.71 37.31 12.33
CA VAL A 617 -2.45 36.83 13.70
C VAL A 617 -1.20 35.95 13.81
N PHE A 618 -0.74 35.41 12.68
CA PHE A 618 0.52 34.68 12.58
C PHE A 618 1.13 34.90 11.18
N GLU A 619 2.45 35.03 11.12
CA GLU A 619 3.20 35.11 9.87
C GLU A 619 4.60 34.58 10.09
N ASN A 620 5.08 33.79 9.13
CA ASN A 620 6.48 33.39 9.04
C ASN A 620 6.93 33.32 7.57
N GLU A 621 8.09 32.73 7.33
CA GLU A 621 8.71 32.62 6.02
C GLU A 621 7.86 31.87 4.99
N ASP A 622 6.98 30.94 5.39
CA ASP A 622 6.25 30.05 4.46
C ASP A 622 4.73 29.99 4.67
N ALA A 623 4.20 30.64 5.72
CA ALA A 623 2.77 30.62 6.03
C ALA A 623 2.26 31.93 6.64
N THR A 624 0.97 32.19 6.44
CA THR A 624 0.25 33.30 7.07
C THR A 624 -1.11 32.84 7.56
N ILE A 625 -1.51 33.28 8.75
CA ILE A 625 -2.84 33.04 9.31
C ILE A 625 -3.53 34.38 9.59
N TYR A 626 -4.78 34.47 9.16
CA TYR A 626 -5.66 35.59 9.44
C TYR A 626 -6.82 35.15 10.35
N GLU A 627 -7.16 35.96 11.34
CA GLU A 627 -8.45 35.91 12.03
C GLU A 627 -9.44 36.80 11.27
N ILE A 628 -10.63 36.28 10.98
CA ILE A 628 -11.66 37.04 10.24
C ILE A 628 -12.44 37.91 11.23
N ALA A 629 -12.43 39.23 11.01
CA ALA A 629 -13.15 40.17 11.84
C ALA A 629 -14.66 39.89 11.82
N GLY A 630 -15.21 39.75 13.02
CA GLY A 630 -16.60 39.35 13.20
C GLY A 630 -16.84 37.85 13.04
N GLN A 631 -15.84 36.96 13.16
CA GLN A 631 -16.04 35.50 13.19
C GLN A 631 -15.58 34.78 14.48
N ARG A 632 -15.65 35.45 15.63
CA ARG A 632 -15.22 34.87 16.92
C ARG A 632 -16.20 33.88 17.57
N ASP A 633 -17.47 33.93 17.18
CA ASP A 633 -18.58 33.20 17.83
C ASP A 633 -19.34 32.28 16.84
N VAL A 634 -18.65 31.81 15.79
CA VAL A 634 -19.21 30.99 14.70
C VAL A 634 -19.93 29.72 15.16
N LEU A 635 -19.52 29.16 16.31
CA LEU A 635 -20.14 27.96 16.89
C LEU A 635 -21.54 28.22 17.47
N THR A 636 -21.79 29.45 17.93
CA THR A 636 -23.06 29.82 18.60
C THR A 636 -24.00 30.61 17.69
N ARG A 637 -23.53 31.04 16.51
CA ARG A 637 -24.39 31.70 15.52
C ARG A 637 -25.32 30.68 14.88
N THR A 638 -26.61 30.87 15.14
CA THR A 638 -27.68 30.14 14.48
C THR A 638 -27.82 30.71 13.07
N THR A 639 -27.76 29.85 12.07
CA THR A 639 -27.97 30.21 10.66
C THR A 639 -29.42 30.62 10.50
N THR A 640 -29.68 31.92 10.32
CA THR A 640 -31.02 32.43 10.01
C THR A 640 -31.33 32.21 8.53
N SER A 641 -31.52 30.96 8.10
CA SER A 641 -31.98 30.63 6.74
C SER A 641 -33.00 29.49 6.75
N ALA A 642 -34.06 29.62 7.56
CA ALA A 642 -35.24 28.75 7.44
C ALA A 642 -36.54 29.54 7.68
N SER A 643 -36.91 30.43 6.74
CA SER A 643 -38.32 30.66 6.33
C SER A 643 -38.44 31.86 5.39
N ALA A 644 -38.18 31.69 4.10
CA ALA A 644 -38.71 32.60 3.08
C ALA A 644 -38.74 31.91 1.71
N ASN A 645 -39.59 30.88 1.59
CA ASN A 645 -40.23 30.52 0.32
C ASN A 645 -41.38 29.55 0.62
N GLY A 646 -42.43 30.10 1.22
CA GLY A 646 -43.78 29.57 1.08
C GLY A 646 -44.54 30.47 0.12
N ARG A 647 -44.66 30.04 -1.13
CA ARG A 647 -45.84 30.17 -2.02
C ARG A 647 -45.57 29.54 -3.37
#